data_AF-A0A1P8F9J6-F1
#
_entry.id   AF-A0A1P8F9J6-F1
#
_cell.length_a   1.000
_cell.length_b   1.000
_cell.length_c   1.000
_cell.angle_alpha   90.00
_cell.angle_beta   90.00
_cell.angle_gamma   90.00
#
_symmetry.space_group_name_H-M   'P 1'
#
loop_
_entity.id
_entity.type
_entity.pdbx_description
1 polymer ?
#
loop_
_entity_poly.entity_id
_entity_poly.type
_entity_poly.pdbx_seq_one_letter_code
_entity_poly.pdbx_strand_id
1 'polypeptide(L)'
;MNMSLILTTFLSIVLTGTAVFLFFAFEKWSWQHWVKRTFVGRFQPKAFPEWFIRLIAIIAIGYTSYYLIWRWSTFNHQALWFSLLLWAAELYGFIALLMYVFMTWSLKHEKPVAAPKGKSVVILVPTKGEPIDVLRATLIGCNAVTYPHRTVLLDDSGRPEVKTLTESLGCEYLARLTHDHAKAGNVNYGLNQTESEFFAVLDADNVPLPGLLDTMLGFFDDSKVAVVQGPQLFYNADSIQYEPSRWHEQRLFYAVIMPGKNRSRAAFWCGSPALLRRSAIAEVGGVATETVTEDLHTTLKLAQRGYRVLYVDKPVAVGLAPLTLLSYLKQRLRWGQGAMQSLRSKDSPFWAGGLSFGQRINFIASTTTYLDGLQLIILFIIPIFTLLSGVLPVQYNAIPFLWHLGPYLALIFATQVLLGRGYYDLWHTERYSILRSFVFTRSLLTLFSNRTAGFQVTPKEETMSDRREWGLIVPHLIGGVLCVIVLIVGVVNLLHPLWYQLNNSALLIVSAWVAIDLGFIIFSASRILSASKRSTYRHQMQVDVVWRPLGQTEWFKGFSNDLSSHGLSFVTGGTGQLKDVVEVNLEIASAVGNRIKLKGRVINVRPVRGSDKNRIGVIIEGFETEDDANRYFYYLHQPEELLRHEPVPDQA
;
A
#
# COMPACT_ATOMS: atom_id res chain seq x y z
N MET A 1 -1.05 43.66 34.14
CA MET A 1 -1.13 42.38 33.41
C MET A 1 -2.29 41.59 34.01
N ASN A 2 -3.31 41.26 33.22
CA ASN A 2 -4.56 40.71 33.78
C ASN A 2 -4.32 39.24 34.18
N MET A 3 -4.40 38.92 35.47
CA MET A 3 -4.11 37.59 36.02
C MET A 3 -4.95 36.49 35.37
N SER A 4 -6.16 36.84 34.93
CA SER A 4 -7.03 36.00 34.10
C SER A 4 -6.38 35.57 32.78
N LEU A 5 -5.70 36.48 32.05
CA LEU A 5 -5.10 36.17 30.75
C LEU A 5 -3.90 35.23 30.90
N ILE A 6 -3.10 35.43 31.95
CA ILE A 6 -1.97 34.56 32.30
C ILE A 6 -2.50 33.18 32.70
N LEU A 7 -3.55 33.12 33.53
CA LEU A 7 -4.16 31.85 33.95
C LEU A 7 -4.78 31.10 32.77
N THR A 8 -5.42 31.81 31.83
CA THR A 8 -6.04 31.21 30.64
C THR A 8 -4.99 30.73 29.64
N THR A 9 -3.88 31.47 29.50
CA THR A 9 -2.74 31.10 28.65
C THR A 9 -1.95 29.94 29.25
N PHE A 10 -1.72 29.95 30.56
CA PHE A 10 -1.11 28.85 31.30
C PHE A 10 -2.01 27.62 31.28
N LEU A 11 -3.32 27.74 31.51
CA LEU A 11 -4.25 26.63 31.33
C LEU A 11 -4.29 26.16 29.88
N SER A 12 -4.17 27.03 28.86
CA SER A 12 -4.19 26.58 27.46
C SER A 12 -2.88 25.92 27.06
N ILE A 13 -1.72 26.40 27.50
CA ILE A 13 -0.42 25.76 27.27
C ILE A 13 -0.33 24.46 28.06
N VAL A 14 -0.83 24.43 29.29
CA VAL A 14 -0.94 23.21 30.08
C VAL A 14 -1.99 22.28 29.47
N LEU A 15 -3.14 22.71 28.99
CA LEU A 15 -4.15 21.84 28.37
C LEU A 15 -3.74 21.37 26.98
N THR A 16 -3.03 22.17 26.20
CA THR A 16 -2.53 21.78 24.87
C THR A 16 -1.27 20.93 25.03
N GLY A 17 -0.36 21.31 25.92
CA GLY A 17 0.82 20.53 26.29
C GLY A 17 0.45 19.25 27.03
N THR A 18 -0.63 19.23 27.82
CA THR A 18 -1.19 18.03 28.47
C THR A 18 -2.05 17.26 27.49
N ALA A 19 -2.73 17.86 26.52
CA ALA A 19 -3.40 17.10 25.45
C ALA A 19 -2.37 16.42 24.54
N VAL A 20 -1.25 17.09 24.23
CA VAL A 20 -0.12 16.55 23.47
C VAL A 20 0.68 15.54 24.31
N PHE A 21 0.97 15.82 25.58
CA PHE A 21 1.65 14.90 26.49
C PHE A 21 0.76 13.72 26.87
N LEU A 22 -0.54 13.88 27.04
CA LEU A 22 -1.49 12.78 27.18
C LEU A 22 -1.57 12.02 25.86
N PHE A 23 -1.65 12.67 24.70
CA PHE A 23 -1.57 12.02 23.38
C PHE A 23 -0.31 11.14 23.23
N PHE A 24 0.84 11.58 23.74
CA PHE A 24 2.11 10.81 23.72
C PHE A 24 2.27 9.82 24.88
N ALA A 25 1.85 10.14 26.11
CA ALA A 25 1.89 9.25 27.27
C ALA A 25 0.86 8.11 27.13
N PHE A 26 -0.26 8.34 26.43
CA PHE A 26 -1.28 7.35 26.09
C PHE A 26 -0.94 6.50 24.85
N GLU A 27 0.16 6.78 24.13
CA GLU A 27 0.70 5.87 23.10
C GLU A 27 1.25 4.59 23.72
N LYS A 28 1.79 4.67 24.95
CA LYS A 28 2.26 3.49 25.72
C LYS A 28 1.16 2.81 26.55
N TRP A 29 -0.01 3.42 26.75
CA TRP A 29 -1.07 2.84 27.58
C TRP A 29 -2.47 3.07 27.01
N SER A 30 -3.08 1.96 26.59
CA SER A 30 -4.52 1.64 26.49
C SER A 30 -5.54 2.64 25.91
N TRP A 31 -5.26 3.89 25.53
CA TRP A 31 -6.31 4.78 24.99
C TRP A 31 -6.74 4.39 23.58
N GLN A 32 -5.84 3.90 22.72
CA GLN A 32 -6.27 3.25 21.46
C GLN A 32 -7.12 2.01 21.74
N HIS A 33 -6.85 1.27 22.82
CA HIS A 33 -7.66 0.12 23.23
C HIS A 33 -8.96 0.53 23.92
N TRP A 34 -9.01 1.67 24.60
CA TRP A 34 -10.16 2.21 25.31
C TRP A 34 -11.06 2.98 24.34
N VAL A 35 -10.56 3.82 23.45
CA VAL A 35 -11.34 4.38 22.33
C VAL A 35 -11.77 3.27 21.38
N LYS A 36 -10.92 2.28 21.04
CA LYS A 36 -11.40 1.08 20.33
C LYS A 36 -12.33 0.20 21.17
N ARG A 37 -12.38 0.22 22.51
CA ARG A 37 -13.38 -0.56 23.26
C ARG A 37 -14.66 0.22 23.55
N THR A 38 -14.56 1.53 23.70
CA THR A 38 -15.60 2.40 24.27
C THR A 38 -16.31 3.21 23.18
N PHE A 39 -15.63 3.61 22.10
CA PHE A 39 -16.23 4.42 21.01
C PHE A 39 -16.11 3.81 19.60
N VAL A 40 -15.03 3.10 19.25
CA VAL A 40 -14.74 2.70 17.86
C VAL A 40 -14.90 1.20 17.60
N GLY A 41 -14.61 0.31 18.55
CA GLY A 41 -14.81 -1.14 18.37
C GLY A 41 -16.24 -1.61 18.60
N ARG A 42 -17.15 -0.70 18.98
CA ARG A 42 -18.59 -0.86 18.79
C ARG A 42 -19.11 -0.19 17.50
N PHE A 43 -18.37 0.74 16.92
CA PHE A 43 -18.66 1.31 15.60
C PHE A 43 -18.00 0.47 14.52
N GLN A 44 -18.49 -0.76 14.34
CA GLN A 44 -18.22 -1.46 13.09
C GLN A 44 -19.10 -0.84 12.01
N PRO A 45 -18.57 -0.20 10.95
CA PRO A 45 -19.39 0.44 9.93
C PRO A 45 -20.31 -0.56 9.21
N LYS A 46 -19.95 -1.86 9.22
CA LYS A 46 -20.82 -2.98 8.80
C LYS A 46 -22.18 -3.04 9.53
N ALA A 47 -22.29 -2.41 10.71
CA ALA A 47 -23.51 -2.41 11.53
C ALA A 47 -24.55 -1.35 11.10
N PHE A 48 -24.19 -0.37 10.27
CA PHE A 48 -25.13 0.65 9.82
C PHE A 48 -25.86 0.22 8.54
N PRO A 49 -27.18 0.45 8.43
CA PRO A 49 -27.90 0.15 7.21
C PRO A 49 -27.45 1.09 6.07
N GLU A 50 -27.42 0.57 4.84
CA GLU A 50 -26.93 1.29 3.65
C GLU A 50 -27.63 2.64 3.42
N TRP A 51 -28.93 2.76 3.75
CA TRP A 51 -29.66 4.03 3.62
C TRP A 51 -29.10 5.12 4.55
N PHE A 52 -28.66 4.75 5.76
CA PHE A 52 -28.11 5.69 6.73
C PHE A 52 -26.74 6.19 6.27
N ILE A 53 -25.88 5.28 5.80
CA ILE A 53 -24.56 5.63 5.25
C ILE A 53 -24.72 6.64 4.09
N ARG A 54 -25.65 6.37 3.19
CA ARG A 54 -25.94 7.25 2.04
C ARG A 54 -26.54 8.58 2.46
N LEU A 55 -27.42 8.59 3.47
CA LEU A 55 -27.98 9.82 4.02
C LEU A 55 -26.89 10.73 4.57
N ILE A 56 -25.96 10.19 5.37
CA ILE A 56 -24.82 10.97 5.90
C ILE A 56 -23.96 11.51 4.76
N ALA A 57 -23.68 10.72 3.72
CA ALA A 57 -22.93 11.18 2.56
C ALA A 57 -23.63 12.33 1.81
N ILE A 58 -24.96 12.26 1.63
CA ILE A 58 -25.76 13.34 1.01
C ILE A 58 -25.71 14.61 1.88
N ILE A 59 -25.89 14.47 3.19
CA ILE A 59 -25.81 15.61 4.13
C ILE A 59 -24.42 16.24 4.07
N ALA A 60 -23.36 15.43 4.05
CA ALA A 60 -21.98 15.91 3.94
C ALA A 60 -21.73 16.66 2.63
N ILE A 61 -22.26 16.18 1.50
CA ILE A 61 -22.16 16.87 0.21
C ILE A 61 -22.89 18.22 0.26
N GLY A 62 -24.12 18.25 0.77
CA GLY A 62 -24.91 19.47 0.89
C GLY A 62 -24.25 20.50 1.81
N TYR A 63 -23.81 20.07 2.99
CA TYR A 63 -23.12 20.93 3.95
C TYR A 63 -21.77 21.42 3.43
N THR A 64 -21.00 20.57 2.75
CA THR A 64 -19.73 20.98 2.15
C THR A 64 -19.93 22.01 1.05
N SER A 65 -20.97 21.85 0.22
CA SER A 65 -21.34 22.83 -0.81
C SER A 65 -21.68 24.17 -0.16
N TYR A 66 -22.51 24.17 0.88
CA TYR A 66 -22.81 25.35 1.70
C TYR A 66 -21.53 25.98 2.28
N TYR A 67 -20.67 25.19 2.92
CA TYR A 67 -19.43 25.64 3.52
C TYR A 67 -18.54 26.34 2.48
N LEU A 68 -18.28 25.73 1.32
CA LEU A 68 -17.44 26.31 0.28
C LEU A 68 -17.99 27.60 -0.33
N ILE A 69 -19.32 27.72 -0.44
CA ILE A 69 -19.99 28.96 -0.87
C ILE A 69 -19.85 30.03 0.22
N TRP A 70 -20.14 29.68 1.47
CA TRP A 70 -20.00 30.58 2.61
C TRP A 70 -18.56 31.07 2.77
N ARG A 71 -17.55 30.24 2.48
CA ARG A 71 -16.13 30.59 2.56
C ARG A 71 -15.76 31.83 1.74
N TRP A 72 -16.44 32.11 0.62
CA TRP A 72 -16.22 33.35 -0.14
C TRP A 72 -16.47 34.62 0.69
N SER A 73 -17.43 34.59 1.62
CA SER A 73 -17.71 35.73 2.52
C SER A 73 -16.60 36.00 3.53
N THR A 74 -15.64 35.08 3.66
CA THR A 74 -14.58 35.13 4.66
C THR A 74 -13.19 35.39 4.05
N PHE A 75 -13.13 35.69 2.75
CA PHE A 75 -11.87 35.93 2.05
C PHE A 75 -11.18 37.19 2.56
N ASN A 76 -9.86 37.13 2.66
CA ASN A 76 -9.04 38.31 2.88
C ASN A 76 -8.83 39.02 1.54
N HIS A 77 -9.58 40.09 1.29
CA HIS A 77 -9.47 40.85 0.04
C HIS A 77 -8.11 41.54 -0.15
N GLN A 78 -7.37 41.82 0.93
CA GLN A 78 -6.02 42.39 0.85
C GLN A 78 -4.96 41.33 0.48
N ALA A 79 -5.25 40.04 0.73
CA ALA A 79 -4.39 38.91 0.41
C ALA A 79 -5.17 37.84 -0.36
N LEU A 80 -5.88 38.26 -1.42
CA LEU A 80 -6.83 37.41 -2.13
C LEU A 80 -6.19 36.12 -2.65
N TRP A 81 -4.95 36.18 -3.13
CA TRP A 81 -4.20 35.01 -3.60
C TRP A 81 -4.08 33.92 -2.53
N PHE A 82 -3.97 34.31 -1.26
CA PHE A 82 -3.79 33.41 -0.13
C PHE A 82 -5.10 32.74 0.26
N SER A 83 -6.20 33.51 0.26
CA SER A 83 -7.56 32.98 0.41
C SER A 83 -7.94 32.03 -0.72
N LEU A 84 -7.62 32.39 -1.97
CA LEU A 84 -7.86 31.56 -3.15
C LEU A 84 -7.07 30.25 -3.10
N LEU A 85 -5.82 30.28 -2.63
CA LEU A 85 -4.99 29.09 -2.50
C LEU A 85 -5.58 28.10 -1.48
N LEU A 86 -5.98 28.59 -0.30
CA LEU A 86 -6.66 27.77 0.71
C LEU A 86 -7.99 27.22 0.17
N TRP A 87 -8.82 28.08 -0.42
CA TRP A 87 -10.12 27.68 -0.96
C TRP A 87 -9.99 26.66 -2.10
N ALA A 88 -8.99 26.78 -2.97
CA ALA A 88 -8.72 25.81 -4.03
C ALA A 88 -8.34 24.43 -3.46
N ALA A 89 -7.56 24.39 -2.37
CA ALA A 89 -7.26 23.15 -1.67
C ALA A 89 -8.51 22.55 -1.01
N GLU A 90 -9.37 23.37 -0.40
CA GLU A 90 -10.67 22.93 0.14
C GLU A 90 -11.60 22.41 -0.97
N LEU A 91 -11.67 23.09 -2.12
CA LEU A 91 -12.45 22.69 -3.28
C LEU A 91 -12.01 21.35 -3.86
N TYR A 92 -10.69 21.13 -4.01
CA TYR A 92 -10.20 19.84 -4.47
C TYR A 92 -10.54 18.72 -3.47
N GLY A 93 -10.50 18.99 -2.16
CA GLY A 93 -10.98 18.06 -1.13
C GLY A 93 -12.44 17.68 -1.31
N PHE A 94 -13.30 18.65 -1.67
CA PHE A 94 -14.70 18.38 -2.00
C PHE A 94 -14.86 17.56 -3.28
N ILE A 95 -14.09 17.85 -4.33
CA ILE A 95 -14.08 17.05 -5.57
C ILE A 95 -13.65 15.60 -5.26
N ALA A 96 -12.62 15.41 -4.43
CA ALA A 96 -12.15 14.11 -3.99
C ALA A 96 -13.23 13.37 -3.17
N LEU A 97 -13.96 14.07 -2.30
CA LEU A 97 -15.11 13.51 -1.58
C LEU A 97 -16.19 13.03 -2.55
N LEU A 98 -16.58 13.83 -3.54
CA LEU A 98 -17.58 13.45 -4.55
C LEU A 98 -17.15 12.20 -5.31
N MET A 99 -15.89 12.14 -5.73
CA MET A 99 -15.31 10.98 -6.40
C MET A 99 -15.31 9.75 -5.49
N TYR A 100 -14.92 9.89 -4.23
CA TYR A 100 -14.94 8.81 -3.25
C TYR A 100 -16.36 8.29 -3.02
N VAL A 101 -17.33 9.18 -2.81
CA VAL A 101 -18.75 8.82 -2.66
C VAL A 101 -19.25 8.09 -3.90
N PHE A 102 -18.91 8.56 -5.10
CA PHE A 102 -19.31 7.90 -6.34
C PHE A 102 -18.72 6.48 -6.46
N MET A 103 -17.43 6.33 -6.15
CA MET A 103 -16.73 5.05 -6.20
C MET A 103 -17.20 4.06 -5.14
N THR A 104 -17.74 4.53 -4.01
CA THR A 104 -18.08 3.69 -2.85
C THR A 104 -19.57 3.64 -2.53
N TRP A 105 -20.42 4.26 -3.36
CA TRP A 105 -21.88 4.34 -3.14
C TRP A 105 -22.54 2.97 -2.90
N SER A 106 -22.12 1.97 -3.67
CA SER A 106 -22.60 0.59 -3.58
C SER A 106 -21.58 -0.34 -4.23
N LEU A 107 -21.38 -1.51 -3.64
CA LEU A 107 -20.38 -2.49 -4.05
C LEU A 107 -21.00 -3.56 -4.96
N LYS A 108 -20.27 -3.98 -6.02
CA LYS A 108 -20.66 -5.09 -6.87
C LYS A 108 -19.61 -6.21 -6.80
N HIS A 109 -19.97 -7.30 -6.14
CA HIS A 109 -19.18 -8.53 -6.11
C HIS A 109 -19.73 -9.50 -7.15
N GLU A 110 -18.85 -10.05 -7.99
CA GLU A 110 -19.25 -11.05 -8.97
C GLU A 110 -19.48 -12.41 -8.29
N LYS A 111 -20.50 -13.13 -8.76
CA LYS A 111 -20.74 -14.50 -8.30
C LYS A 111 -19.71 -15.42 -8.94
N PRO A 112 -19.10 -16.37 -8.20
CA PRO A 112 -18.18 -17.33 -8.79
C PRO A 112 -18.81 -18.08 -9.97
N VAL A 113 -18.04 -18.23 -11.05
CA VAL A 113 -18.42 -19.00 -12.24
C VAL A 113 -17.37 -20.09 -12.42
N ALA A 114 -17.82 -21.33 -12.61
CA ALA A 114 -16.91 -22.46 -12.79
C ALA A 114 -16.06 -22.27 -14.05
N ALA A 115 -14.77 -22.60 -13.95
CA ALA A 115 -13.88 -22.57 -15.09
C ALA A 115 -14.32 -23.56 -16.20
N PRO A 116 -14.50 -23.11 -17.45
CA PRO A 116 -14.77 -24.00 -18.56
C PRO A 116 -13.57 -24.92 -18.81
N LYS A 117 -13.83 -26.18 -19.17
CA LYS A 117 -12.77 -27.13 -19.52
C LYS A 117 -12.19 -26.85 -20.91
N GLY A 118 -10.94 -27.22 -21.12
CA GLY A 118 -10.30 -27.24 -22.46
C GLY A 118 -9.85 -25.88 -23.00
N LYS A 119 -9.98 -24.80 -22.23
CA LYS A 119 -9.37 -23.50 -22.57
C LYS A 119 -7.87 -23.56 -22.39
N SER A 120 -7.12 -23.07 -23.37
CA SER A 120 -5.66 -22.95 -23.30
C SER A 120 -5.25 -21.70 -22.52
N VAL A 121 -4.40 -21.85 -21.50
CA VAL A 121 -3.91 -20.74 -20.67
C VAL A 121 -2.39 -20.80 -20.55
N VAL A 122 -1.74 -19.64 -20.60
CA VAL A 122 -0.33 -19.47 -20.24
C VAL A 122 -0.17 -18.48 -19.09
N ILE A 123 0.64 -18.81 -18.09
CA ILE A 123 1.02 -17.90 -17.01
C ILE A 123 2.34 -17.24 -17.40
N LEU A 124 2.35 -15.91 -17.48
CA LEU A 124 3.53 -15.11 -17.80
C LEU A 124 4.08 -14.46 -16.52
N VAL A 125 5.35 -14.73 -16.21
CA VAL A 125 6.06 -14.19 -15.04
C VAL A 125 7.23 -13.30 -15.48
N PRO A 126 7.02 -11.98 -15.67
CA PRO A 126 8.10 -11.06 -15.99
C PRO A 126 9.05 -10.82 -14.80
N THR A 127 10.35 -10.82 -15.09
CA THR A 127 11.42 -10.49 -14.12
C THR A 127 12.45 -9.56 -14.74
N LYS A 128 13.09 -8.71 -13.91
CA LYS A 128 14.20 -7.82 -14.31
C LYS A 128 15.35 -7.79 -13.28
N GLY A 129 15.43 -8.78 -12.40
CA GLY A 129 16.47 -8.82 -11.36
C GLY A 129 15.97 -9.26 -9.99
N GLU A 130 14.75 -9.79 -9.90
CA GLU A 130 14.25 -10.39 -8.67
C GLU A 130 15.17 -11.53 -8.18
N PRO A 131 15.36 -11.66 -6.86
CA PRO A 131 16.15 -12.75 -6.29
C PRO A 131 15.65 -14.16 -6.69
N ILE A 132 16.58 -15.12 -6.74
CA ILE A 132 16.31 -16.50 -7.17
C ILE A 132 15.30 -17.20 -6.26
N ASP A 133 15.33 -16.92 -4.97
CA ASP A 133 14.39 -17.46 -3.98
C ASP A 133 12.95 -16.96 -4.22
N VAL A 134 12.79 -15.68 -4.54
CA VAL A 134 11.51 -15.07 -4.91
C VAL A 134 10.95 -15.70 -6.19
N LEU A 135 11.79 -15.85 -7.23
CA LEU A 135 11.38 -16.49 -8.48
C LEU A 135 11.01 -17.97 -8.27
N ARG A 136 11.81 -18.69 -7.48
CA ARG A 136 11.55 -20.10 -7.14
C ARG A 136 10.19 -20.27 -6.47
N ALA A 137 9.88 -19.43 -5.48
CA ALA A 137 8.59 -19.45 -4.81
C ALA A 137 7.42 -19.25 -5.79
N THR A 138 7.52 -18.25 -6.67
CA THR A 138 6.48 -17.95 -7.65
C THR A 138 6.30 -19.05 -8.69
N LEU A 139 7.38 -19.60 -9.26
CA LEU A 139 7.32 -20.68 -10.24
C LEU A 139 6.77 -21.99 -9.64
N ILE A 140 7.17 -22.31 -8.41
CA ILE A 140 6.60 -23.43 -7.66
C ILE A 140 5.09 -23.23 -7.45
N GLY A 141 4.67 -22.01 -7.08
CA GLY A 141 3.24 -21.67 -6.98
C GLY A 141 2.51 -21.85 -8.30
N CYS A 142 3.12 -21.44 -9.43
CA CYS A 142 2.55 -21.65 -10.76
C CYS A 142 2.33 -23.14 -11.04
N ASN A 143 3.32 -23.99 -10.76
CA ASN A 143 3.20 -25.45 -10.91
C ASN A 143 2.11 -26.08 -10.01
N ALA A 144 1.74 -25.42 -8.92
CA ALA A 144 0.67 -25.86 -8.02
C ALA A 144 -0.73 -25.44 -8.49
N VAL A 145 -0.86 -24.60 -9.54
CA VAL A 145 -2.16 -24.22 -10.12
C VAL A 145 -2.84 -25.43 -10.73
N THR A 146 -4.08 -25.69 -10.30
CA THR A 146 -4.80 -26.94 -10.58
C THR A 146 -5.32 -27.07 -12.01
N TYR A 147 -5.66 -25.95 -12.65
CA TYR A 147 -6.14 -25.95 -14.02
C TYR A 147 -4.97 -26.14 -15.02
N PRO A 148 -5.11 -26.97 -16.08
CA PRO A 148 -4.05 -27.20 -17.05
C PRO A 148 -3.55 -25.91 -17.73
N HIS A 149 -2.25 -25.65 -17.66
CA HIS A 149 -1.64 -24.42 -18.20
C HIS A 149 -0.16 -24.64 -18.53
N ARG A 150 0.41 -23.67 -19.24
CA ARG A 150 1.86 -23.50 -19.41
C ARG A 150 2.35 -22.36 -18.52
N THR A 151 3.59 -22.43 -18.04
CA THR A 151 4.23 -21.34 -17.29
C THR A 151 5.47 -20.88 -18.04
N VAL A 152 5.53 -19.58 -18.34
CA VAL A 152 6.63 -18.95 -19.06
C VAL A 152 7.19 -17.81 -18.24
N LEU A 153 8.46 -17.92 -17.84
CA LEU A 153 9.21 -16.84 -17.23
C LEU A 153 9.80 -15.94 -18.31
N LEU A 154 9.57 -14.63 -18.18
CA LEU A 154 10.05 -13.62 -19.13
C LEU A 154 11.19 -12.82 -18.48
N ASP A 155 12.44 -13.18 -18.76
CA ASP A 155 13.63 -12.54 -18.17
C ASP A 155 14.11 -11.35 -19.01
N ASP A 156 13.98 -10.15 -18.44
CA ASP A 156 14.45 -8.87 -19.00
C ASP A 156 15.89 -8.53 -18.55
N SER A 157 16.60 -9.47 -17.92
CA SER A 157 18.01 -9.35 -17.50
C SER A 157 18.91 -10.45 -18.07
N GLY A 158 18.33 -11.55 -18.55
CA GLY A 158 19.06 -12.63 -19.22
C GLY A 158 20.01 -13.40 -18.30
N ARG A 159 19.62 -13.64 -17.05
CA ARG A 159 20.49 -14.25 -16.03
C ARG A 159 20.59 -15.78 -16.19
N PRO A 160 21.79 -16.36 -16.36
CA PRO A 160 21.95 -17.81 -16.53
C PRO A 160 21.34 -18.64 -15.39
N GLU A 161 21.48 -18.18 -14.15
CA GLU A 161 20.92 -18.85 -12.97
C GLU A 161 19.39 -18.88 -12.96
N VAL A 162 18.73 -17.86 -13.54
CA VAL A 162 17.27 -17.81 -13.69
C VAL A 162 16.81 -18.82 -14.73
N LYS A 163 17.53 -18.94 -15.85
CA LYS A 163 17.27 -19.97 -16.86
C LYS A 163 17.34 -21.37 -16.27
N THR A 164 18.44 -21.67 -15.57
CA THR A 164 18.65 -22.98 -14.93
C THR A 164 17.54 -23.32 -13.94
N LEU A 165 17.12 -22.37 -13.10
CA LEU A 165 16.00 -22.56 -12.18
C LEU A 165 14.68 -22.81 -12.91
N THR A 166 14.40 -22.04 -13.96
CA THR A 166 13.14 -22.13 -14.70
C THR A 166 13.01 -23.50 -15.35
N GLU A 167 14.07 -23.96 -16.02
CA GLU A 167 14.13 -25.27 -16.67
C GLU A 167 14.09 -26.42 -15.66
N SER A 168 14.73 -26.30 -14.49
CA SER A 168 14.70 -27.34 -13.44
C SER A 168 13.32 -27.53 -12.83
N LEU A 169 12.48 -26.50 -12.84
CA LEU A 169 11.08 -26.54 -12.41
C LEU A 169 10.11 -26.93 -13.54
N GLY A 170 10.61 -27.28 -14.72
CA GLY A 170 9.79 -27.65 -15.88
C GLY A 170 8.98 -26.48 -16.48
N CYS A 171 9.37 -25.24 -16.16
CA CYS A 171 8.80 -24.03 -16.74
C CYS A 171 9.58 -23.63 -18.00
N GLU A 172 8.97 -22.80 -18.84
CA GLU A 172 9.61 -22.30 -20.05
C GLU A 172 10.31 -20.97 -19.79
N TYR A 173 11.51 -20.81 -20.34
CA TYR A 173 12.32 -19.60 -20.19
C TYR A 173 12.35 -18.82 -21.50
N LEU A 174 12.01 -17.54 -21.44
CA LEU A 174 12.20 -16.59 -22.54
C LEU A 174 12.97 -15.36 -22.05
N ALA A 175 13.94 -14.94 -22.85
CA ALA A 175 14.61 -13.65 -22.71
C ALA A 175 14.61 -12.94 -24.06
N ARG A 176 14.60 -11.60 -24.03
CA ARG A 176 14.61 -10.76 -25.24
C ARG A 176 15.93 -10.01 -25.35
N LEU A 177 16.33 -9.69 -26.59
CA LEU A 177 17.59 -9.00 -26.87
C LEU A 177 17.51 -7.50 -26.59
N THR A 178 16.32 -6.90 -26.73
CA THR A 178 16.09 -5.46 -26.56
C THR A 178 15.20 -5.20 -25.36
N HIS A 179 15.55 -4.19 -24.55
CA HIS A 179 14.93 -3.90 -23.25
C HIS A 179 13.93 -2.75 -23.30
N ASP A 180 13.36 -2.49 -24.47
CA ASP A 180 12.43 -1.39 -24.69
C ASP A 180 11.13 -1.59 -23.91
N HIS A 181 10.55 -0.50 -23.42
CA HIS A 181 9.24 -0.48 -22.75
C HIS A 181 9.09 -1.38 -21.51
N ALA A 182 10.20 -1.74 -20.84
CA ALA A 182 10.21 -2.45 -19.55
C ALA A 182 9.23 -3.65 -19.51
N LYS A 183 8.41 -3.77 -18.44
CA LYS A 183 7.47 -4.88 -18.24
C LYS A 183 6.47 -5.01 -19.40
N ALA A 184 5.92 -3.91 -19.91
CA ALA A 184 4.97 -3.93 -21.03
C ALA A 184 5.59 -4.54 -22.29
N GLY A 185 6.81 -4.11 -22.64
CA GLY A 185 7.55 -4.65 -23.77
C GLY A 185 7.88 -6.13 -23.58
N ASN A 186 8.25 -6.52 -22.36
CA ASN A 186 8.58 -7.92 -22.04
C ASN A 186 7.34 -8.83 -22.16
N VAL A 187 6.19 -8.41 -21.64
CA VAL A 187 4.92 -9.14 -21.79
C VAL A 187 4.51 -9.21 -23.26
N ASN A 188 4.57 -8.12 -24.02
CA ASN A 188 4.28 -8.14 -25.45
C ASN A 188 5.20 -9.09 -26.23
N TYR A 189 6.49 -9.14 -25.89
CA TYR A 189 7.42 -10.11 -26.46
C TYR A 189 6.97 -11.55 -26.16
N GLY A 190 6.66 -11.87 -24.89
CA GLY A 190 6.15 -13.19 -24.50
C GLY A 190 4.82 -13.56 -25.16
N LEU A 191 3.93 -12.59 -25.39
CA LEU A 191 2.70 -12.80 -26.15
C LEU A 191 2.99 -13.19 -27.60
N ASN A 192 4.02 -12.64 -28.24
CA ASN A 192 4.39 -13.03 -29.60
C ASN A 192 5.03 -14.43 -29.69
N GLN A 193 5.49 -15.00 -28.57
CA GLN A 193 6.10 -16.33 -28.50
C GLN A 193 5.12 -17.42 -28.02
N THR A 194 3.87 -17.07 -27.73
CA THR A 194 2.88 -17.97 -27.14
C THR A 194 1.52 -17.82 -27.82
N GLU A 195 0.74 -18.90 -27.91
CA GLU A 195 -0.52 -18.92 -28.70
C GLU A 195 -1.78 -19.15 -27.88
N SER A 196 -1.68 -19.27 -26.55
CA SER A 196 -2.82 -19.59 -25.66
C SER A 196 -3.93 -18.53 -25.73
N GLU A 197 -5.20 -18.97 -25.82
CA GLU A 197 -6.40 -18.10 -25.84
C GLU A 197 -6.42 -17.07 -24.69
N PHE A 198 -6.02 -17.49 -23.49
CA PHE A 198 -5.90 -16.62 -22.32
C PHE A 198 -4.46 -16.62 -21.79
N PHE A 199 -4.10 -15.53 -21.13
CA PHE A 199 -2.83 -15.45 -20.42
C PHE A 199 -3.00 -14.77 -19.06
N ALA A 200 -2.36 -15.32 -18.04
CA ALA A 200 -2.24 -14.67 -16.75
C ALA A 200 -0.94 -13.85 -16.71
N VAL A 201 -0.97 -12.71 -16.04
CA VAL A 201 0.24 -11.95 -15.71
C VAL A 201 0.39 -11.96 -14.19
N LEU A 202 1.53 -12.46 -13.74
CA LEU A 202 1.93 -12.48 -12.34
C LEU A 202 3.25 -11.74 -12.18
N ASP A 203 3.31 -10.77 -11.28
CA ASP A 203 4.61 -10.21 -10.89
C ASP A 203 5.51 -11.31 -10.30
N ALA A 204 6.82 -11.17 -10.48
CA ALA A 204 7.80 -12.17 -10.03
C ALA A 204 7.74 -12.49 -8.52
N ASP A 205 7.13 -11.64 -7.71
CA ASP A 205 6.90 -11.81 -6.27
C ASP A 205 5.45 -12.15 -5.91
N ASN A 206 4.57 -12.45 -6.87
CA ASN A 206 3.22 -12.94 -6.62
C ASN A 206 3.14 -14.46 -6.80
N VAL A 207 3.15 -15.17 -5.67
CA VAL A 207 2.93 -16.62 -5.64
C VAL A 207 1.44 -16.90 -5.87
N PRO A 208 1.05 -17.57 -6.98
CA PRO A 208 -0.35 -17.86 -7.23
C PRO A 208 -0.87 -18.97 -6.31
N LEU A 209 -2.16 -18.92 -5.99
CA LEU A 209 -2.85 -19.99 -5.27
C LEU A 209 -3.32 -21.07 -6.26
N PRO A 210 -3.48 -22.34 -5.81
CA PRO A 210 -3.87 -23.45 -6.68
C PRO A 210 -5.11 -23.15 -7.55
N GLY A 211 -6.13 -22.52 -6.96
CA GLY A 211 -7.37 -22.18 -7.64
C GLY A 211 -7.37 -20.88 -8.46
N LEU A 212 -6.21 -20.29 -8.79
CA LEU A 212 -6.08 -19.03 -9.55
C LEU A 212 -6.97 -19.05 -10.81
N LEU A 213 -6.76 -20.04 -11.68
CA LEU A 213 -7.45 -20.13 -12.96
C LEU A 213 -8.89 -20.63 -12.80
N ASP A 214 -9.13 -21.56 -11.86
CA ASP A 214 -10.47 -22.05 -11.53
C ASP A 214 -11.42 -20.92 -11.08
N THR A 215 -10.86 -19.92 -10.39
CA THR A 215 -11.60 -18.75 -9.89
C THR A 215 -11.89 -17.71 -10.99
N MET A 216 -10.98 -17.55 -11.94
CA MET A 216 -11.01 -16.40 -12.86
C MET A 216 -11.54 -16.74 -14.26
N LEU A 217 -11.34 -17.96 -14.74
CA LEU A 217 -11.58 -18.32 -16.13
C LEU A 217 -13.07 -18.31 -16.52
N GLY A 218 -13.96 -18.65 -15.58
CA GLY A 218 -15.41 -18.74 -15.82
C GLY A 218 -16.07 -17.44 -16.29
N PHE A 219 -15.46 -16.28 -16.03
CA PHE A 219 -16.02 -14.99 -16.42
C PHE A 219 -15.83 -14.65 -17.91
N PHE A 220 -15.03 -15.43 -18.64
CA PHE A 220 -14.75 -15.21 -20.05
C PHE A 220 -15.78 -15.83 -21.02
N ASP A 221 -16.88 -16.40 -20.52
CA ASP A 221 -18.02 -16.74 -21.38
C ASP A 221 -18.63 -15.47 -22.02
N ASP A 222 -18.48 -14.34 -21.35
CA ASP A 222 -18.82 -13.04 -21.87
C ASP A 222 -17.69 -12.49 -22.78
N SER A 223 -17.99 -12.36 -24.08
CA SER A 223 -17.02 -11.90 -25.09
C SER A 223 -16.54 -10.46 -24.88
N LYS A 224 -17.26 -9.66 -24.08
CA LYS A 224 -16.85 -8.29 -23.73
C LYS A 224 -15.97 -8.24 -22.49
N VAL A 225 -15.75 -9.35 -21.78
CA VAL A 225 -14.76 -9.41 -20.70
C VAL A 225 -13.38 -9.64 -21.31
N ALA A 226 -12.50 -8.66 -21.09
CA ALA A 226 -11.12 -8.68 -21.56
C ALA A 226 -10.13 -9.04 -20.45
N VAL A 227 -10.44 -8.65 -19.21
CA VAL A 227 -9.59 -8.89 -18.05
C VAL A 227 -10.44 -9.28 -16.86
N VAL A 228 -9.96 -10.24 -16.08
CA VAL A 228 -10.42 -10.55 -14.74
C VAL A 228 -9.27 -10.21 -13.80
N GLN A 229 -9.51 -9.35 -12.81
CA GLN A 229 -8.53 -8.85 -11.86
C GLN A 229 -8.82 -9.41 -10.46
N GLY A 230 -7.81 -10.00 -9.82
CA GLY A 230 -7.86 -10.39 -8.39
C GLY A 230 -7.39 -9.27 -7.46
N PRO A 231 -7.54 -9.40 -6.13
CA PRO A 231 -6.90 -8.52 -5.16
C PRO A 231 -5.38 -8.70 -5.16
N GLN A 232 -4.64 -7.64 -4.81
CA GLN A 232 -3.24 -7.79 -4.37
C GLN A 232 -3.21 -8.01 -2.87
N LEU A 233 -2.87 -9.24 -2.48
CA LEU A 233 -2.68 -9.64 -1.09
C LEU A 233 -1.19 -9.76 -0.81
N PHE A 234 -0.78 -9.48 0.43
CA PHE A 234 0.63 -9.46 0.79
C PHE A 234 0.89 -10.26 2.07
N TYR A 235 1.86 -11.18 2.04
CA TYR A 235 2.14 -12.04 3.20
C TYR A 235 3.12 -11.43 4.21
N ASN A 236 3.94 -10.46 3.79
CA ASN A 236 4.95 -9.85 4.65
C ASN A 236 4.37 -8.72 5.53
N ALA A 237 3.75 -9.13 6.64
CA ALA A 237 3.09 -8.24 7.60
C ALA A 237 4.02 -7.25 8.34
N ASP A 238 5.33 -7.33 8.15
CA ASP A 238 6.32 -6.41 8.73
C ASP A 238 6.72 -5.27 7.76
N SER A 239 6.14 -5.25 6.55
CA SER A 239 6.31 -4.18 5.56
C SER A 239 5.93 -2.81 6.10
N ILE A 240 6.53 -1.75 5.53
CA ILE A 240 6.16 -0.37 5.81
C ILE A 240 4.67 -0.08 5.57
N GLN A 241 3.98 -0.86 4.70
CA GLN A 241 2.56 -0.68 4.39
C GLN A 241 1.61 -1.30 5.42
N TYR A 242 2.13 -2.16 6.30
CA TYR A 242 1.37 -2.78 7.37
C TYR A 242 1.54 -2.02 8.67
N GLU A 243 0.43 -1.89 9.38
CA GLU A 243 0.37 -1.42 10.75
C GLU A 243 0.38 -2.59 11.74
N PRO A 244 0.82 -2.38 13.00
CA PRO A 244 0.74 -3.42 14.03
C PRO A 244 -0.68 -3.97 14.24
N SER A 245 -1.71 -3.19 13.89
CA SER A 245 -3.11 -3.59 13.87
C SER A 245 -3.49 -4.56 12.74
N ARG A 246 -2.54 -4.88 11.85
CA ARG A 246 -2.73 -5.57 10.56
C ARG A 246 -3.58 -4.80 9.53
N TRP A 247 -3.81 -3.51 9.77
CA TRP A 247 -4.34 -2.65 8.71
C TRP A 247 -3.28 -2.43 7.63
N HIS A 248 -3.69 -2.47 6.37
CA HIS A 248 -2.84 -2.30 5.20
C HIS A 248 -3.39 -1.19 4.31
N GLU A 249 -2.52 -0.31 3.80
CA GLU A 249 -2.92 0.90 3.07
C GLU A 249 -3.79 0.61 1.83
N GLN A 250 -3.51 -0.47 1.11
CA GLN A 250 -4.26 -0.80 -0.12
C GLN A 250 -5.59 -1.51 0.15
N ARG A 251 -5.91 -1.81 1.41
CA ARG A 251 -7.08 -2.64 1.74
C ARG A 251 -8.40 -1.97 1.36
N LEU A 252 -8.52 -0.66 1.59
CA LEU A 252 -9.67 0.13 1.14
C LEU A 252 -9.88 0.02 -0.37
N PHE A 253 -8.78 0.06 -1.13
CA PHE A 253 -8.82 0.03 -2.58
C PHE A 253 -9.41 -1.28 -3.09
N TYR A 254 -8.87 -2.42 -2.66
CA TYR A 254 -9.33 -3.73 -3.12
C TYR A 254 -10.68 -4.14 -2.53
N ALA A 255 -10.95 -3.85 -1.25
CA ALA A 255 -12.19 -4.31 -0.60
C ALA A 255 -13.42 -3.43 -0.87
N VAL A 256 -13.24 -2.15 -1.22
CA VAL A 256 -14.36 -1.20 -1.36
C VAL A 256 -14.33 -0.48 -2.71
N ILE A 257 -13.22 0.15 -3.06
CA ILE A 257 -13.16 0.99 -4.27
C ILE A 257 -13.26 0.13 -5.54
N MET A 258 -12.57 -1.02 -5.62
CA MET A 258 -12.61 -1.92 -6.78
C MET A 258 -14.00 -2.56 -7.00
N PRO A 259 -14.69 -3.10 -5.98
CA PRO A 259 -16.08 -3.54 -6.11
C PRO A 259 -17.04 -2.41 -6.51
N GLY A 260 -16.84 -1.20 -6.01
CA GLY A 260 -17.68 -0.06 -6.40
C GLY A 260 -17.39 0.47 -7.82
N LYS A 261 -16.14 0.39 -8.28
CA LYS A 261 -15.73 0.58 -9.68
C LYS A 261 -16.34 -0.49 -10.60
N ASN A 262 -16.42 -1.74 -10.13
CA ASN A 262 -16.98 -2.86 -10.87
C ASN A 262 -18.46 -2.62 -11.24
N ARG A 263 -19.25 -2.00 -10.35
CA ARG A 263 -20.61 -1.53 -10.65
C ARG A 263 -20.69 -0.63 -11.88
N SER A 264 -19.71 0.26 -12.03
CA SER A 264 -19.65 1.25 -13.11
C SER A 264 -18.89 0.75 -14.33
N ARG A 265 -18.55 -0.56 -14.39
CA ARG A 265 -17.71 -1.17 -15.43
C ARG A 265 -16.36 -0.46 -15.60
N ALA A 266 -15.81 0.01 -14.49
CA ALA A 266 -14.61 0.85 -14.43
C ALA A 266 -13.55 0.29 -13.47
N ALA A 267 -13.68 -1.00 -13.10
CA ALA A 267 -12.54 -1.73 -12.54
C ALA A 267 -11.41 -1.72 -13.58
N PHE A 268 -10.18 -1.84 -13.12
CA PHE A 268 -9.02 -1.82 -14.01
C PHE A 268 -7.98 -2.86 -13.63
N TRP A 269 -7.16 -3.22 -14.62
CA TRP A 269 -6.04 -4.12 -14.45
C TRP A 269 -4.97 -3.40 -13.61
N CYS A 270 -4.51 -4.05 -12.53
CA CYS A 270 -3.50 -3.55 -11.60
C CYS A 270 -2.13 -4.23 -11.78
N GLY A 271 -1.86 -4.74 -12.99
CA GLY A 271 -0.60 -5.40 -13.32
C GLY A 271 -0.56 -6.88 -12.91
N SER A 272 -0.96 -7.21 -11.67
CA SER A 272 -0.96 -8.57 -11.12
C SER A 272 -1.86 -8.67 -9.86
N PRO A 273 -2.44 -9.84 -9.52
CA PRO A 273 -2.67 -10.98 -10.40
C PRO A 273 -3.86 -10.71 -11.33
N ALA A 274 -3.71 -11.01 -12.62
CA ALA A 274 -4.78 -10.84 -13.59
C ALA A 274 -4.77 -11.93 -14.65
N LEU A 275 -5.96 -12.31 -15.12
CA LEU A 275 -6.17 -13.18 -16.28
C LEU A 275 -6.75 -12.34 -17.41
N LEU A 276 -6.19 -12.47 -18.61
CA LEU A 276 -6.51 -11.62 -19.76
C LEU A 276 -6.87 -12.47 -20.98
N ARG A 277 -7.80 -11.97 -21.79
CA ARG A 277 -8.16 -12.53 -23.10
C ARG A 277 -7.21 -11.99 -24.17
N ARG A 278 -6.45 -12.87 -24.82
CA ARG A 278 -5.47 -12.48 -25.83
C ARG A 278 -6.07 -11.67 -26.97
N SER A 279 -7.20 -12.08 -27.52
CA SER A 279 -7.82 -11.40 -28.67
C SER A 279 -8.21 -9.94 -28.36
N ALA A 280 -8.73 -9.67 -27.16
CA ALA A 280 -9.07 -8.31 -26.74
C ALA A 280 -7.82 -7.43 -26.58
N ILE A 281 -6.73 -7.99 -26.05
CA ILE A 281 -5.45 -7.29 -25.91
C ILE A 281 -4.82 -7.02 -27.29
N ALA A 282 -4.89 -7.98 -28.21
CA ALA A 282 -4.44 -7.79 -29.59
C ALA A 282 -5.23 -6.68 -30.31
N GLU A 283 -6.56 -6.61 -30.13
CA GLU A 283 -7.41 -5.59 -30.76
C GLU A 283 -7.07 -4.17 -30.31
N VAL A 284 -6.56 -4.00 -29.07
CA VAL A 284 -6.09 -2.70 -28.57
C VAL A 284 -4.63 -2.37 -28.92
N GLY A 285 -3.96 -3.24 -29.66
CA GLY A 285 -2.57 -3.07 -30.09
C GLY A 285 -1.53 -3.63 -29.12
N GLY A 286 -1.92 -4.60 -28.27
CA GLY A 286 -1.08 -5.18 -27.23
C GLY A 286 -1.18 -4.45 -25.89
N VAL A 287 -0.32 -4.82 -24.95
CA VAL A 287 -0.15 -4.11 -23.68
C VAL A 287 0.45 -2.72 -23.98
N ALA A 288 -0.16 -1.67 -23.44
CA ALA A 288 0.24 -0.28 -23.68
C ALA A 288 1.70 -0.02 -23.26
N THR A 289 2.45 0.70 -24.09
CA THR A 289 3.88 0.97 -23.88
C THR A 289 4.20 2.46 -23.74
N GLU A 290 3.18 3.31 -23.89
CA GLU A 290 3.30 4.77 -23.91
C GLU A 290 3.43 5.39 -22.51
N THR A 291 3.08 4.64 -21.47
CA THR A 291 3.15 5.09 -20.06
C THR A 291 3.87 4.05 -19.20
N VAL A 292 4.34 4.48 -18.03
CA VAL A 292 4.98 3.60 -17.04
C VAL A 292 3.98 2.76 -16.21
N THR A 293 2.68 2.96 -16.43
CA THR A 293 1.57 2.20 -15.84
C THR A 293 0.79 1.57 -16.98
N GLU A 294 1.38 0.54 -17.57
CA GLU A 294 0.86 -0.15 -18.75
C GLU A 294 -0.52 -0.75 -18.52
N ASP A 295 -0.79 -1.14 -17.28
CA ASP A 295 -1.98 -1.82 -16.82
C ASP A 295 -3.22 -0.91 -16.87
N LEU A 296 -3.13 0.27 -16.25
CA LEU A 296 -4.17 1.29 -16.28
C LEU A 296 -4.39 1.81 -17.70
N HIS A 297 -3.32 2.04 -18.47
CA HIS A 297 -3.45 2.58 -19.82
C HIS A 297 -4.04 1.54 -20.80
N THR A 298 -3.64 0.28 -20.69
CA THR A 298 -4.27 -0.82 -21.45
C THR A 298 -5.75 -0.94 -21.11
N THR A 299 -6.10 -0.82 -19.82
CA THR A 299 -7.51 -0.82 -19.39
C THR A 299 -8.30 0.32 -20.04
N LEU A 300 -7.73 1.52 -20.11
CA LEU A 300 -8.38 2.67 -20.69
C LEU A 300 -8.69 2.44 -22.19
N LYS A 301 -7.72 1.91 -22.94
CA LYS A 301 -7.90 1.51 -24.35
C LYS A 301 -8.97 0.43 -24.53
N LEU A 302 -9.00 -0.56 -23.63
CA LEU A 302 -10.04 -1.62 -23.63
C LEU A 302 -11.43 -1.02 -23.38
N ALA A 303 -11.57 -0.18 -22.35
CA ALA A 303 -12.84 0.45 -21.99
C ALA A 303 -13.39 1.31 -23.13
N GLN A 304 -12.53 2.05 -23.84
CA GLN A 304 -12.91 2.86 -25.01
C GLN A 304 -13.42 2.03 -26.19
N ARG A 305 -12.98 0.77 -26.31
CA ARG A 305 -13.51 -0.20 -27.29
C ARG A 305 -14.72 -1.00 -26.77
N GLY A 306 -15.24 -0.65 -25.60
CA GLY A 306 -16.40 -1.31 -25.00
C GLY A 306 -16.11 -2.66 -24.35
N TYR A 307 -14.83 -3.01 -24.15
CA TYR A 307 -14.45 -4.13 -23.29
C TYR A 307 -14.60 -3.78 -21.82
N ARG A 308 -14.64 -4.82 -20.99
CA ARG A 308 -14.77 -4.74 -19.54
C ARG A 308 -13.62 -5.44 -18.84
N VAL A 309 -13.20 -4.83 -17.75
CA VAL A 309 -12.42 -5.50 -16.70
C VAL A 309 -13.39 -5.84 -15.57
N LEU A 310 -13.37 -7.10 -15.14
CA LEU A 310 -14.12 -7.57 -13.99
C LEU A 310 -13.19 -7.71 -12.80
N TYR A 311 -13.66 -7.32 -11.62
CA TYR A 311 -12.94 -7.51 -10.37
C TYR A 311 -13.57 -8.65 -9.57
N VAL A 312 -12.74 -9.61 -9.15
CA VAL A 312 -13.16 -10.74 -8.32
C VAL A 312 -12.47 -10.63 -6.97
N ASP A 313 -13.26 -10.38 -5.93
CA ASP A 313 -12.79 -10.24 -4.55
C ASP A 313 -12.57 -11.63 -3.90
N LYS A 314 -11.65 -12.40 -4.47
CA LYS A 314 -11.22 -13.70 -3.96
C LYS A 314 -9.69 -13.78 -3.98
N PRO A 315 -9.06 -14.34 -2.93
CA PRO A 315 -7.64 -14.61 -2.96
C PRO A 315 -7.28 -15.52 -4.13
N VAL A 316 -6.36 -15.08 -4.98
CA VAL A 316 -5.88 -15.87 -6.14
C VAL A 316 -4.35 -15.88 -6.27
N ALA A 317 -3.67 -14.89 -5.68
CA ALA A 317 -2.23 -14.88 -5.49
C ALA A 317 -1.89 -14.03 -4.25
N VAL A 318 -0.71 -14.24 -3.70
CA VAL A 318 -0.20 -13.44 -2.56
C VAL A 318 1.25 -13.08 -2.87
N GLY A 319 1.65 -11.84 -2.62
CA GLY A 319 3.02 -11.41 -2.86
C GLY A 319 3.67 -10.57 -1.79
N LEU A 320 4.70 -9.83 -2.20
CA LEU A 320 5.52 -9.00 -1.34
C LEU A 320 5.15 -7.52 -1.44
N ALA A 321 4.79 -6.94 -0.31
CA ALA A 321 4.70 -5.51 -0.13
C ALA A 321 6.13 -4.91 0.01
N PRO A 322 6.41 -3.69 -0.47
CA PRO A 322 7.67 -3.01 -0.18
C PRO A 322 8.05 -3.05 1.30
N LEU A 323 9.23 -3.59 1.64
CA LEU A 323 9.69 -3.67 3.02
C LEU A 323 10.11 -2.30 3.57
N THR A 324 10.81 -1.52 2.76
CA THR A 324 11.38 -0.22 3.14
C THR A 324 10.51 0.95 2.68
N LEU A 325 10.64 2.09 3.36
CA LEU A 325 10.00 3.33 2.96
C LEU A 325 10.45 3.80 1.57
N LEU A 326 11.73 3.65 1.22
CA LEU A 326 12.23 4.05 -0.10
C LEU A 326 11.55 3.26 -1.21
N SER A 327 11.50 1.93 -1.09
CA SER A 327 10.87 1.07 -2.09
C SER A 327 9.37 1.36 -2.21
N TYR A 328 8.70 1.64 -1.09
CA TYR A 328 7.32 2.12 -1.08
C TYR A 328 7.15 3.45 -1.83
N LEU A 329 7.94 4.47 -1.49
CA LEU A 329 7.83 5.80 -2.11
C LEU A 329 8.22 5.78 -3.60
N LYS A 330 9.23 5.00 -4.00
CA LYS A 330 9.58 4.78 -5.42
C LYS A 330 8.40 4.19 -6.20
N GLN A 331 7.72 3.21 -5.63
CA GLN A 331 6.54 2.58 -6.25
C GLN A 331 5.40 3.61 -6.41
N ARG A 332 5.08 4.38 -5.37
CA ARG A 332 4.04 5.41 -5.41
C ARG A 332 4.36 6.56 -6.36
N LEU A 333 5.64 6.93 -6.49
CA LEU A 333 6.08 7.90 -7.49
C LEU A 333 5.77 7.42 -8.90
N ARG A 334 6.10 6.16 -9.20
CA ARG A 334 5.87 5.57 -10.52
C ARG A 334 4.37 5.55 -10.87
N TRP A 335 3.52 5.17 -9.91
CA TRP A 335 2.08 5.16 -10.12
C TRP A 335 1.54 6.57 -10.41
N GLY A 336 1.98 7.58 -9.67
CA GLY A 336 1.60 8.97 -9.93
C GLY A 336 2.09 9.46 -11.29
N GLN A 337 3.34 9.13 -11.66
CA GLN A 337 3.89 9.50 -12.96
C GLN A 337 3.11 8.87 -14.11
N GLY A 338 2.78 7.58 -14.01
CA GLY A 338 1.98 6.89 -15.02
C GLY A 338 0.56 7.42 -15.13
N ALA A 339 -0.06 7.80 -14.02
CA ALA A 339 -1.34 8.50 -14.03
C ALA A 339 -1.26 9.85 -14.74
N MET A 340 -0.23 10.66 -14.48
CA MET A 340 -0.04 11.94 -15.18
C MET A 340 0.24 11.75 -16.67
N GLN A 341 1.00 10.72 -17.06
CA GLN A 341 1.20 10.38 -18.47
C GLN A 341 -0.11 9.95 -19.14
N SER A 342 -0.94 9.16 -18.45
CA SER A 342 -2.27 8.76 -18.91
C SER A 342 -3.17 9.98 -19.10
N LEU A 343 -3.13 10.94 -18.17
CA LEU A 343 -3.88 12.20 -18.27
C LEU A 343 -3.46 13.06 -19.45
N ARG A 344 -2.18 13.05 -19.85
CA ARG A 344 -1.67 13.78 -21.02
C ARG A 344 -1.85 13.01 -22.34
N SER A 345 -1.99 11.69 -22.27
CA SER A 345 -2.08 10.83 -23.45
C SER A 345 -3.33 11.14 -24.28
N LYS A 346 -3.30 10.81 -25.58
CA LYS A 346 -4.48 10.90 -26.46
C LYS A 346 -5.71 10.13 -25.91
N ASP A 347 -5.47 9.10 -25.10
CA ASP A 347 -6.48 8.23 -24.52
C ASP A 347 -7.03 8.77 -23.19
N SER A 348 -6.61 9.96 -22.74
CA SER A 348 -7.01 10.55 -21.45
C SER A 348 -8.52 10.51 -21.18
N PRO A 349 -8.94 10.20 -19.95
CA PRO A 349 -10.36 10.15 -19.60
C PRO A 349 -11.05 11.53 -19.65
N PHE A 350 -10.32 12.64 -19.78
CA PHE A 350 -10.93 13.97 -19.91
C PHE A 350 -11.53 14.22 -21.29
N TRP A 351 -10.92 13.72 -22.37
CA TRP A 351 -11.34 14.04 -23.75
C TRP A 351 -11.60 12.84 -24.63
N ALA A 352 -10.99 11.68 -24.36
CA ALA A 352 -11.17 10.52 -25.22
C ALA A 352 -12.64 10.03 -25.22
N GLY A 353 -13.12 9.64 -26.39
CA GLY A 353 -14.46 9.07 -26.59
C GLY A 353 -14.57 7.61 -26.12
N GLY A 354 -15.74 6.99 -26.28
CA GLY A 354 -15.94 5.55 -26.01
C GLY A 354 -16.16 5.16 -24.54
N LEU A 355 -15.91 6.07 -23.60
CA LEU A 355 -16.21 5.85 -22.18
C LEU A 355 -17.64 6.25 -21.82
N SER A 356 -18.34 5.39 -21.10
CA SER A 356 -19.59 5.78 -20.41
C SER A 356 -19.31 6.84 -19.33
N PHE A 357 -20.35 7.57 -18.92
CA PHE A 357 -20.24 8.59 -17.88
C PHE A 357 -19.64 8.04 -16.57
N GLY A 358 -20.10 6.86 -16.13
CA GLY A 358 -19.59 6.21 -14.92
C GLY A 358 -18.14 5.78 -15.05
N GLN A 359 -17.73 5.27 -16.21
CA GLN A 359 -16.31 4.96 -16.48
C GLN A 359 -15.46 6.22 -16.45
N ARG A 360 -15.91 7.30 -17.11
CA ARG A 360 -15.19 8.56 -17.18
C ARG A 360 -14.90 9.13 -15.79
N ILE A 361 -15.91 9.22 -14.92
CA ILE A 361 -15.72 9.69 -13.54
C ILE A 361 -14.72 8.82 -12.79
N ASN A 362 -14.81 7.49 -12.92
CA ASN A 362 -13.93 6.56 -12.22
C ASN A 362 -12.46 6.65 -12.69
N PHE A 363 -12.22 6.78 -13.99
CA PHE A 363 -10.87 6.94 -14.52
C PHE A 363 -10.28 8.30 -14.18
N ILE A 364 -11.09 9.37 -14.22
CA ILE A 364 -10.68 10.69 -13.71
C ILE A 364 -10.29 10.55 -12.23
N ALA A 365 -11.15 9.98 -11.38
CA ALA A 365 -10.85 9.79 -9.96
C ALA A 365 -9.55 9.02 -9.70
N SER A 366 -9.33 7.92 -10.42
CA SER A 366 -8.09 7.12 -10.32
C SER A 366 -6.84 7.88 -10.75
N THR A 367 -6.96 8.82 -11.69
CA THR A 367 -5.81 9.55 -12.22
C THR A 367 -5.57 10.88 -11.50
N THR A 368 -6.61 11.52 -10.98
CA THR A 368 -6.49 12.78 -10.24
C THR A 368 -6.19 12.59 -8.77
N THR A 369 -6.34 11.38 -8.20
CA THR A 369 -6.03 11.12 -6.78
C THR A 369 -4.62 11.54 -6.36
N TYR A 370 -3.67 11.61 -7.28
CA TYR A 370 -2.28 12.04 -7.01
C TYR A 370 -2.15 13.55 -6.76
N LEU A 371 -3.18 14.36 -7.05
CA LEU A 371 -3.24 15.77 -6.68
C LEU A 371 -3.40 15.97 -5.17
N ASP A 372 -3.81 14.94 -4.42
CA ASP A 372 -3.83 14.89 -2.95
C ASP A 372 -2.51 15.38 -2.34
N GLY A 373 -1.38 14.95 -2.90
CA GLY A 373 -0.07 15.38 -2.38
C GLY A 373 0.12 16.90 -2.40
N LEU A 374 -0.31 17.56 -3.49
CA LEU A 374 -0.19 19.02 -3.63
C LEU A 374 -1.19 19.73 -2.72
N GLN A 375 -2.43 19.21 -2.64
CA GLN A 375 -3.45 19.72 -1.74
C GLN A 375 -2.93 19.73 -0.29
N LEU A 376 -2.36 18.60 0.15
CA LEU A 376 -1.85 18.46 1.51
C LEU A 376 -0.70 19.43 1.77
N ILE A 377 0.27 19.56 0.85
CA ILE A 377 1.36 20.53 0.99
C ILE A 377 0.82 21.96 1.12
N ILE A 378 -0.20 22.34 0.34
CA ILE A 378 -0.84 23.64 0.49
C ILE A 378 -1.40 23.79 1.91
N LEU A 379 -2.19 22.81 2.39
CA LEU A 379 -2.80 22.85 3.71
C LEU A 379 -1.78 22.96 4.85
N PHE A 380 -0.60 22.35 4.72
CA PHE A 380 0.52 22.51 5.68
C PHE A 380 1.19 23.88 5.59
N ILE A 381 1.35 24.45 4.39
CA ILE A 381 2.04 25.73 4.20
C ILE A 381 1.18 26.92 4.68
N ILE A 382 -0.13 26.87 4.51
CA ILE A 382 -1.05 27.96 4.90
C ILE A 382 -0.86 28.40 6.38
N PRO A 383 -0.96 27.53 7.40
CA PRO A 383 -0.83 27.94 8.79
C PRO A 383 0.60 28.37 9.14
N ILE A 384 1.62 27.73 8.56
CA ILE A 384 3.03 28.11 8.70
C ILE A 384 3.26 29.54 8.21
N PHE A 385 2.80 29.85 6.99
CA PHE A 385 2.92 31.19 6.41
C PHE A 385 2.18 32.24 7.24
N THR A 386 1.00 31.89 7.75
CA THR A 386 0.20 32.76 8.62
C THR A 386 0.96 33.15 9.89
N LEU A 387 1.61 32.20 10.57
CA LEU A 387 2.41 32.45 11.77
C LEU A 387 3.74 33.15 11.49
N LEU A 388 4.25 33.14 10.26
CA LEU A 388 5.48 33.87 9.92
C LEU A 388 5.19 35.31 9.47
N SER A 389 4.11 35.51 8.72
CA SER A 389 3.81 36.78 8.07
C SER A 389 2.79 37.64 8.81
N GLY A 390 1.94 37.05 9.65
CA GLY A 390 0.78 37.73 10.24
C GLY A 390 -0.38 37.94 9.27
N VAL A 391 -0.27 37.46 8.03
CA VAL A 391 -1.33 37.57 7.02
C VAL A 391 -2.29 36.40 7.20
N LEU A 392 -3.58 36.67 7.39
CA LEU A 392 -4.61 35.65 7.48
C LEU A 392 -5.25 35.36 6.11
N PRO A 393 -5.49 34.10 5.73
CA PRO A 393 -6.27 33.78 4.54
C PRO A 393 -7.78 33.91 4.79
N VAL A 394 -8.17 34.16 6.04
CA VAL A 394 -9.57 34.22 6.48
C VAL A 394 -9.79 35.46 7.35
N GLN A 395 -10.67 36.36 6.90
CA GLN A 395 -11.11 37.54 7.66
C GLN A 395 -12.50 37.27 8.27
N TYR A 396 -12.52 36.48 9.34
CA TYR A 396 -13.77 36.14 10.04
C TYR A 396 -13.53 35.93 11.54
N ASN A 397 -14.58 36.09 12.34
CA ASN A 397 -14.51 35.87 13.78
C ASN A 397 -14.30 34.38 14.10
N ALA A 398 -13.37 34.10 15.01
CA ALA A 398 -12.92 32.76 15.35
C ALA A 398 -14.05 31.80 15.79
N ILE A 399 -14.92 32.21 16.73
CA ILE A 399 -15.97 31.32 17.26
C ILE A 399 -17.00 30.97 16.17
N PRO A 400 -17.61 31.94 15.46
CA PRO A 400 -18.47 31.63 14.32
C PRO A 400 -17.77 30.81 13.24
N PHE A 401 -16.49 31.05 12.96
CA PHE A 401 -15.72 30.24 12.00
C PHE A 401 -15.70 28.75 12.38
N LEU A 402 -15.43 28.45 13.65
CA LEU A 402 -15.40 27.07 14.16
C LEU A 402 -16.77 26.39 14.10
N TRP A 403 -17.86 27.13 14.26
CA TRP A 403 -19.23 26.60 14.08
C TRP A 403 -19.51 26.14 12.65
N HIS A 404 -18.87 26.74 11.65
CA HIS A 404 -18.96 26.27 10.26
C HIS A 404 -17.98 25.13 9.98
N LEU A 405 -16.73 25.26 10.44
CA LEU A 405 -15.65 24.30 10.19
C LEU A 405 -15.88 22.94 10.89
N GLY A 406 -16.31 22.95 12.15
CA GLY A 406 -16.46 21.73 12.95
C GLY A 406 -17.40 20.70 12.34
N PRO A 407 -18.66 21.07 12.01
CA PRO A 407 -19.59 20.17 11.34
C PRO A 407 -19.12 19.75 9.94
N TYR A 408 -18.42 20.63 9.20
CA TYR A 408 -17.84 20.30 7.90
C TYR A 408 -16.83 19.15 8.01
N LEU A 409 -15.85 19.28 8.91
CA LEU A 409 -14.84 18.24 9.14
C LEU A 409 -15.47 16.95 9.67
N ALA A 410 -16.40 17.06 10.63
CA ALA A 410 -17.09 15.90 11.19
C ALA A 410 -17.87 15.11 10.13
N LEU A 411 -18.59 15.79 9.25
CA LEU A 411 -19.36 15.16 8.17
C LEU A 411 -18.46 14.50 7.11
N ILE A 412 -17.34 15.14 6.75
CA ILE A 412 -16.38 14.53 5.83
C ILE A 412 -15.79 13.26 6.42
N PHE A 413 -15.27 13.32 7.65
CA PHE A 413 -14.66 12.15 8.29
C PHE A 413 -15.68 11.03 8.53
N ALA A 414 -16.90 11.37 8.97
CA ALA A 414 -17.98 10.40 9.11
C ALA A 414 -18.30 9.72 7.77
N THR A 415 -18.38 10.49 6.68
CA THR A 415 -18.66 9.95 5.34
C THR A 415 -17.55 9.01 4.88
N GLN A 416 -16.27 9.38 5.07
CA GLN A 416 -15.13 8.54 4.70
C GLN A 416 -15.14 7.20 5.45
N VAL A 417 -15.32 7.24 6.77
CA VAL A 417 -15.36 6.06 7.64
C VAL A 417 -16.55 5.16 7.32
N LEU A 418 -17.75 5.72 7.18
CA LEU A 418 -18.97 4.95 6.95
C LEU A 418 -18.97 4.27 5.57
N LEU A 419 -18.63 5.00 4.50
CA LEU A 419 -18.52 4.43 3.15
C LEU A 419 -17.32 3.47 3.01
N GLY A 420 -16.32 3.64 3.87
CA GLY A 420 -15.19 2.73 4.01
C GLY A 420 -15.56 1.35 4.56
N ARG A 421 -16.78 1.15 5.09
CA ARG A 421 -17.34 -0.15 5.48
C ARG A 421 -16.44 -1.01 6.38
N GLY A 422 -15.63 -0.36 7.23
CA GLY A 422 -14.69 -1.02 8.14
C GLY A 422 -13.29 -1.27 7.56
N TYR A 423 -13.07 -0.94 6.29
CA TYR A 423 -11.76 -1.01 5.64
C TYR A 423 -11.00 0.32 5.64
N TYR A 424 -11.70 1.43 5.93
CA TYR A 424 -11.11 2.76 6.11
C TYR A 424 -10.68 2.97 7.56
N ASP A 425 -9.41 3.31 7.76
CA ASP A 425 -8.89 3.77 9.05
C ASP A 425 -8.37 5.19 8.88
N LEU A 426 -9.04 6.17 9.50
CA LEU A 426 -8.76 7.59 9.33
C LEU A 426 -7.30 7.92 9.66
N TRP A 427 -6.84 7.53 10.84
CA TRP A 427 -5.53 7.93 11.34
C TRP A 427 -4.40 7.35 10.52
N HIS A 428 -4.49 6.05 10.19
CA HIS A 428 -3.48 5.41 9.38
C HIS A 428 -3.53 5.92 7.94
N THR A 429 -4.72 6.15 7.36
CA THR A 429 -4.84 6.73 6.01
C THR A 429 -4.16 8.09 5.93
N GLU A 430 -4.44 9.01 6.87
CA GLU A 430 -3.80 10.33 6.89
C GLU A 430 -2.28 10.26 7.06
N ARG A 431 -1.78 9.32 7.87
CA ARG A 431 -0.33 9.05 7.98
C ARG A 431 0.27 8.69 6.63
N TYR A 432 -0.32 7.75 5.88
CA TYR A 432 0.21 7.37 4.57
C TYR A 432 0.03 8.48 3.53
N SER A 433 -1.01 9.31 3.63
CA SER A 433 -1.17 10.54 2.81
C SER A 433 -0.02 11.51 3.03
N ILE A 434 0.40 11.72 4.28
CA ILE A 434 1.57 12.57 4.60
C ILE A 434 2.86 11.94 4.08
N LEU A 435 3.08 10.64 4.30
CA LEU A 435 4.28 9.96 3.81
C LEU A 435 4.43 10.09 2.28
N ARG A 436 3.34 10.00 1.52
CA ARG A 436 3.35 10.05 0.04
C ARG A 436 3.22 11.45 -0.56
N SER A 437 2.89 12.49 0.23
CA SER A 437 2.50 13.82 -0.27
C SER A 437 3.54 14.47 -1.20
N PHE A 438 4.81 14.47 -0.81
CA PHE A 438 5.89 15.02 -1.62
C PHE A 438 6.12 14.25 -2.91
N VAL A 439 6.00 12.92 -2.86
CA VAL A 439 6.16 12.05 -4.02
C VAL A 439 5.02 12.23 -5.02
N PHE A 440 3.79 12.32 -4.51
CA PHE A 440 2.61 12.61 -5.32
C PHE A 440 2.70 14.00 -5.96
N THR A 441 3.11 15.01 -5.21
CA THR A 441 3.37 16.36 -5.75
C THR A 441 4.46 16.34 -6.82
N ARG A 442 5.56 15.64 -6.58
CA ARG A 442 6.65 15.49 -7.55
C ARG A 442 6.17 14.81 -8.83
N SER A 443 5.25 13.85 -8.73
CA SER A 443 4.71 13.16 -9.90
C SER A 443 3.94 14.08 -10.85
N LEU A 444 3.36 15.18 -10.35
CA LEU A 444 2.62 16.16 -11.15
C LEU A 444 3.50 16.87 -12.18
N LEU A 445 4.81 16.97 -11.93
CA LEU A 445 5.77 17.53 -12.89
C LEU A 445 5.79 16.75 -14.22
N THR A 446 5.38 15.48 -14.21
CA THR A 446 5.26 14.65 -15.41
C THR A 446 4.15 15.11 -16.36
N LEU A 447 3.17 15.90 -15.90
CA LEU A 447 2.22 16.57 -16.80
C LEU A 447 2.93 17.52 -17.77
N PHE A 448 3.96 18.23 -17.29
CA PHE A 448 4.64 19.29 -18.03
C PHE A 448 5.94 18.82 -18.71
N SER A 449 6.44 17.62 -18.41
CA SER A 449 7.69 17.10 -18.98
C SER A 449 7.49 15.78 -19.73
N ASN A 450 8.06 15.69 -20.93
CA ASN A 450 8.17 14.45 -21.70
C ASN A 450 9.37 13.59 -21.30
N ARG A 451 10.19 14.03 -20.33
CA ARG A 451 11.24 13.16 -19.78
C ARG A 451 10.55 12.00 -19.07
N THR A 452 10.46 10.87 -19.76
CA THR A 452 10.22 9.58 -19.13
C THR A 452 11.32 9.44 -18.09
N ALA A 453 10.96 9.57 -16.80
CA ALA A 453 11.88 9.16 -15.76
C ALA A 453 12.25 7.71 -16.09
N GLY A 454 13.50 7.48 -16.50
CA GLY A 454 13.94 6.15 -16.92
C GLY A 454 13.52 5.15 -15.86
N PHE A 455 12.94 4.03 -16.29
CA PHE A 455 12.46 3.00 -15.38
C PHE A 455 13.64 2.46 -14.56
N GLN A 456 13.78 2.96 -13.33
CA GLN A 456 14.67 2.39 -12.34
C GLN A 456 13.89 1.28 -11.63
N VAL A 457 14.40 0.06 -11.75
CA VAL A 457 13.90 -1.11 -11.02
C VAL A 457 13.88 -0.75 -9.54
N THR A 458 12.76 -1.00 -8.85
CA THR A 458 12.74 -0.91 -7.39
C THR A 458 13.65 -2.02 -6.88
N PRO A 459 14.78 -1.72 -6.22
CA PRO A 459 15.66 -2.79 -5.76
C PRO A 459 14.94 -3.54 -4.64
N LYS A 460 14.79 -4.85 -4.81
CA LYS A 460 14.13 -5.71 -3.82
C LYS A 460 15.10 -6.12 -2.69
N GLU A 461 16.39 -5.85 -2.87
CA GLU A 461 17.47 -6.04 -1.88
C GLU A 461 18.23 -4.72 -1.62
N GLU A 462 17.57 -3.68 -1.11
CA GLU A 462 18.27 -2.46 -0.64
C GLU A 462 18.46 -2.54 0.89
N THR A 463 19.72 -2.53 1.35
CA THR A 463 20.06 -2.27 2.75
C THR A 463 19.74 -0.81 3.08
N MET A 464 19.27 -0.53 4.30
CA MET A 464 18.74 0.78 4.77
C MET A 464 19.76 1.95 4.82
N SER A 465 20.89 1.88 4.11
CA SER A 465 21.98 2.84 4.22
C SER A 465 22.19 3.68 2.97
N ASP A 466 21.21 3.77 2.07
CA ASP A 466 21.39 4.51 0.84
C ASP A 466 21.21 6.02 1.09
N ARG A 467 22.24 6.83 0.83
CA ARG A 467 22.15 8.32 0.87
C ARG A 467 20.98 8.87 0.06
N ARG A 468 20.47 8.10 -0.91
CA ARG A 468 19.30 8.39 -1.74
C ARG A 468 17.97 8.33 -0.97
N GLU A 469 17.88 7.51 0.09
CA GLU A 469 16.69 7.39 0.96
C GLU A 469 16.41 8.70 1.71
N TRP A 470 17.46 9.33 2.22
CA TRP A 470 17.37 10.59 2.94
C TRP A 470 16.76 11.70 2.09
N GLY A 471 17.06 11.75 0.79
CA GLY A 471 16.51 12.77 -0.11
C GLY A 471 14.97 12.77 -0.19
N LEU A 472 14.31 11.63 0.06
CA LEU A 472 12.84 11.54 0.05
C LEU A 472 12.21 11.82 1.42
N ILE A 473 12.97 11.69 2.50
CA ILE A 473 12.51 11.86 3.89
C ILE A 473 12.79 13.27 4.42
N VAL A 474 13.89 13.89 3.96
CA VAL A 474 14.34 15.24 4.38
C VAL A 474 13.23 16.29 4.29
N PRO A 475 12.36 16.33 3.25
CA PRO A 475 11.27 17.31 3.20
C PRO A 475 10.30 17.21 4.38
N HIS A 476 9.98 16.00 4.85
CA HIS A 476 9.14 15.80 6.04
C HIS A 476 9.84 16.26 7.32
N LEU A 477 11.15 16.03 7.45
CA LEU A 477 11.93 16.48 8.60
C LEU A 477 12.02 18.01 8.64
N ILE A 478 12.26 18.65 7.50
CA ILE A 478 12.25 20.12 7.37
C ILE A 478 10.87 20.66 7.76
N GLY A 479 9.80 20.05 7.27
CA GLY A 479 8.43 20.42 7.64
C GLY A 479 8.19 20.33 9.15
N GLY A 480 8.66 19.26 9.80
CA GLY A 480 8.55 19.09 11.25
C GLY A 480 9.32 20.16 12.04
N VAL A 481 10.57 20.43 11.66
CA VAL A 481 11.38 21.50 12.28
C VAL A 481 10.72 22.87 12.09
N LEU A 482 10.20 23.13 10.89
CA LEU A 482 9.51 24.38 10.59
C LEU A 482 8.25 24.55 11.43
N CYS A 483 7.45 23.49 11.63
CA CYS A 483 6.30 23.50 12.53
C CYS A 483 6.71 23.88 13.96
N VAL A 484 7.80 23.33 14.49
CA VAL A 484 8.32 23.68 15.82
C VAL A 484 8.72 25.16 15.88
N ILE A 485 9.46 25.64 14.88
CA ILE A 485 9.89 27.05 14.81
C ILE A 485 8.67 27.98 14.81
N VAL A 486 7.67 27.73 13.97
CA VAL A 486 6.51 28.65 13.89
C VAL A 486 5.59 28.56 15.11
N LEU A 487 5.54 27.42 15.80
CA LEU A 487 4.86 27.33 17.11
C LEU A 487 5.56 28.22 18.15
N ILE A 488 6.89 28.24 18.17
CA ILE A 488 7.67 29.15 19.03
C ILE A 488 7.37 30.60 18.65
N VAL A 489 7.38 30.94 17.36
CA VAL A 489 7.01 32.28 16.87
C VAL A 489 5.60 32.66 17.33
N GLY A 490 4.64 31.73 17.26
CA GLY A 490 3.28 31.94 17.74
C GLY A 490 3.22 32.25 19.24
N VAL A 491 3.95 31.49 20.07
CA VAL A 491 4.05 31.75 21.52
C VAL A 491 4.71 33.09 21.81
N VAL A 492 5.79 33.42 21.10
CA VAL A 492 6.47 34.71 21.25
C VAL A 492 5.51 35.85 20.89
N ASN A 493 4.80 35.77 19.77
CA ASN A 493 3.84 36.80 19.35
C ASN A 493 2.71 36.99 20.38
N LEU A 494 2.25 35.92 21.02
CA LEU A 494 1.25 35.98 22.08
C LEU A 494 1.73 36.75 23.33
N LEU A 495 2.99 36.58 23.71
CA LEU A 495 3.58 37.20 24.89
C LEU A 495 4.11 38.61 24.61
N HIS A 496 4.71 38.79 23.44
CA HIS A 496 5.35 40.00 22.96
C HIS A 496 5.02 40.17 21.47
N PRO A 497 4.14 41.13 21.11
CA PRO A 497 3.84 41.39 19.71
C PRO A 497 5.12 41.59 18.90
N LEU A 498 5.24 40.85 17.80
CA LEU A 498 6.36 40.97 16.87
C LEU A 498 6.15 42.20 15.96
N TRP A 499 6.81 42.24 14.80
CA TRP A 499 6.56 43.25 13.75
C TRP A 499 5.11 43.22 13.20
N TYR A 500 4.30 42.26 13.63
CA TYR A 500 2.87 42.17 13.39
C TYR A 500 2.15 41.64 14.65
N GLN A 501 0.86 41.90 14.76
CA GLN A 501 0.01 41.34 15.82
C GLN A 501 -1.23 40.69 15.22
N LEU A 502 -1.33 39.36 15.41
CA LEU A 502 -2.56 38.63 15.11
C LEU A 502 -3.53 38.77 16.27
N ASN A 503 -4.83 38.69 15.99
CA ASN A 503 -5.84 38.53 17.04
C ASN A 503 -5.55 37.22 17.81
N ASN A 504 -5.56 37.27 19.15
CA ASN A 504 -5.28 36.12 20.02
C ASN A 504 -6.06 34.86 19.65
N SER A 505 -7.32 35.02 19.23
CA SER A 505 -8.16 33.88 18.82
C SER A 505 -7.71 33.25 17.50
N ALA A 506 -7.28 34.06 16.53
CA ALA A 506 -6.72 33.58 15.27
C ALA A 506 -5.37 32.91 15.49
N LEU A 507 -4.51 33.52 16.34
CA LEU A 507 -3.23 32.96 16.73
C LEU A 507 -3.41 31.58 17.36
N LEU A 508 -4.34 31.43 18.30
CA LEU A 508 -4.63 30.15 18.96
C LEU A 508 -5.10 29.08 17.96
N ILE A 509 -6.03 29.41 17.06
CA ILE A 509 -6.53 28.45 16.06
C ILE A 509 -5.42 28.00 15.11
N VAL A 510 -4.62 28.93 14.60
CA VAL A 510 -3.56 28.62 13.66
C VAL A 510 -2.45 27.81 14.34
N SER A 511 -2.05 28.19 15.57
CA SER A 511 -1.10 27.40 16.36
C SER A 511 -1.63 26.00 16.70
N ALA A 512 -2.92 25.86 16.99
CA ALA A 512 -3.53 24.55 17.21
C ALA A 512 -3.46 23.68 15.93
N TRP A 513 -3.70 24.26 14.75
CA TRP A 513 -3.55 23.55 13.49
C TRP A 513 -2.11 23.09 13.23
N VAL A 514 -1.11 23.97 13.42
CA VAL A 514 0.30 23.59 13.28
C VAL A 514 0.70 22.49 14.29
N ALA A 515 0.14 22.52 15.50
CA ALA A 515 0.38 21.47 16.48
C ALA A 515 -0.18 20.11 16.02
N ILE A 516 -1.35 20.09 15.37
CA ILE A 516 -1.91 18.88 14.77
C ILE A 516 -1.02 18.38 13.61
N ASP A 517 -0.61 19.28 12.72
CA ASP A 517 0.30 18.99 11.61
C ASP A 517 1.62 18.36 12.10
N LEU A 518 2.23 18.96 13.13
CA LEU A 518 3.42 18.42 13.77
C LEU A 518 3.17 17.04 14.39
N GLY A 519 2.03 16.85 15.06
CA GLY A 519 1.61 15.58 15.61
C GLY A 519 1.56 14.48 14.56
N PHE A 520 0.99 14.77 13.39
CA PHE A 520 0.96 13.82 12.28
C PHE A 520 2.33 13.56 11.62
N ILE A 521 3.20 14.56 11.53
CA ILE A 521 4.57 14.37 11.06
C ILE A 521 5.33 13.42 12.01
N ILE A 522 5.21 13.63 13.32
CA ILE A 522 5.82 12.75 14.34
C ILE A 522 5.22 11.33 14.25
N PHE A 523 3.89 11.23 14.12
CA PHE A 523 3.18 9.96 13.96
C PHE A 523 3.61 9.21 12.69
N SER A 524 3.95 9.92 11.62
CA SER A 524 4.50 9.34 10.40
C SER A 524 5.94 8.89 10.59
N ALA A 525 6.76 9.70 11.28
CA ALA A 525 8.15 9.38 11.58
C ALA A 525 8.28 8.12 12.48
N SER A 526 7.37 7.91 13.44
CA SER A 526 7.39 6.72 14.29
C SER A 526 7.19 5.43 13.49
N ARG A 527 6.40 5.46 12.41
CA ARG A 527 6.27 4.30 11.51
C ARG A 527 7.58 3.98 10.80
N ILE A 528 8.30 5.01 10.34
CA ILE A 528 9.61 4.85 9.68
C ILE A 528 10.62 4.22 10.66
N LEU A 529 10.64 4.69 11.91
CA LEU A 529 11.57 4.19 12.94
C LEU A 529 11.24 2.76 13.41
N SER A 530 9.97 2.36 13.34
CA SER A 530 9.48 1.03 13.75
C SER A 530 9.47 -0.01 12.62
N ALA A 531 9.75 0.40 11.38
CA ALA A 531 9.77 -0.50 10.23
C ALA A 531 10.84 -1.59 10.37
N SER A 532 10.55 -2.78 9.84
CA SER A 532 11.48 -3.92 9.85
C SER A 532 12.75 -3.54 9.10
N LYS A 533 13.91 -3.82 9.73
CA LYS A 533 15.23 -3.57 9.13
C LYS A 533 15.79 -4.77 8.36
N ARG A 534 14.97 -5.81 8.18
CA ARG A 534 15.37 -7.07 7.55
C ARG A 534 15.19 -6.98 6.04
N SER A 535 16.10 -7.60 5.29
CA SER A 535 15.99 -7.74 3.84
C SER A 535 14.97 -8.80 3.42
N THR A 536 14.71 -9.78 4.28
CA THR A 536 13.80 -10.90 4.01
C THR A 536 12.76 -11.07 5.11
N TYR A 537 11.53 -11.39 4.69
CA TYR A 537 10.43 -11.68 5.60
C TYR A 537 10.64 -13.00 6.33
N ARG A 538 10.19 -13.08 7.58
CA ARG A 538 10.24 -14.30 8.39
C ARG A 538 8.83 -14.75 8.77
N HIS A 539 8.40 -15.86 8.19
CA HIS A 539 7.14 -16.51 8.46
C HIS A 539 7.14 -17.05 9.89
N GLN A 540 6.12 -16.67 10.68
CA GLN A 540 5.95 -17.18 12.04
C GLN A 540 5.30 -18.56 11.97
N MET A 541 6.12 -19.61 11.94
CA MET A 541 5.69 -21.00 11.77
C MET A 541 6.32 -21.86 12.86
N GLN A 542 5.51 -22.75 13.44
CA GLN A 542 5.97 -23.77 14.37
C GLN A 542 5.97 -25.12 13.67
N VAL A 543 7.16 -25.61 13.36
CA VAL A 543 7.40 -26.94 12.80
C VAL A 543 8.41 -27.70 13.63
N ASP A 544 8.30 -29.02 13.62
CA ASP A 544 9.27 -29.90 14.24
C ASP A 544 10.61 -29.75 13.54
N VAL A 545 11.64 -29.45 14.33
CA VAL A 545 13.01 -29.32 13.88
C VAL A 545 13.83 -30.36 14.60
N VAL A 546 14.41 -31.30 13.86
CA VAL A 546 15.45 -32.19 14.38
C VAL A 546 16.79 -31.66 13.89
N TRP A 547 17.73 -31.47 14.81
CA TRP A 547 19.01 -30.85 14.48
C TRP A 547 20.18 -31.57 15.14
N ARG A 548 21.36 -31.48 14.52
CA ARG A 548 22.62 -31.94 15.11
C ARG A 548 23.78 -31.03 14.73
N PRO A 549 24.74 -30.77 15.63
CA PRO A 549 26.04 -30.21 15.27
C PRO A 549 26.75 -31.08 14.23
N LEU A 550 27.43 -30.47 13.27
CA LEU A 550 28.28 -31.19 12.34
C LEU A 550 29.40 -31.92 13.11
N GLY A 551 29.55 -33.22 12.87
CA GLY A 551 30.54 -34.07 13.55
C GLY A 551 30.02 -34.77 14.81
N GLN A 552 28.81 -34.49 15.28
CA GLN A 552 28.16 -35.24 16.35
C GLN A 552 27.14 -36.26 15.79
N THR A 553 26.95 -37.35 16.52
CA THR A 553 26.00 -38.42 16.18
C THR A 553 24.61 -38.21 16.79
N GLU A 554 24.53 -37.47 17.90
CA GLU A 554 23.28 -37.25 18.62
C GLU A 554 22.40 -36.20 17.94
N TRP A 555 21.11 -36.53 17.80
CA TRP A 555 20.10 -35.64 17.26
C TRP A 555 19.26 -35.05 18.39
N PHE A 556 19.09 -33.73 18.33
CA PHE A 556 18.30 -32.96 19.28
C PHE A 556 16.96 -32.57 18.64
N LYS A 557 15.91 -32.48 19.47
CA LYS A 557 14.57 -32.08 19.04
C LYS A 557 14.26 -30.66 19.49
N GLY A 558 13.68 -29.89 18.59
CA GLY A 558 13.17 -28.56 18.85
C GLY A 558 11.97 -28.23 17.97
N PHE A 559 11.49 -27.00 18.11
CA PHE A 559 10.40 -26.47 17.29
C PHE A 559 10.80 -25.11 16.75
N SER A 560 10.54 -24.84 15.47
CA SER A 560 10.79 -23.52 14.90
C SER A 560 9.92 -22.45 15.55
N ASN A 561 10.44 -21.23 15.61
CA ASN A 561 9.69 -20.03 15.91
C ASN A 561 9.42 -19.23 14.63
N ASP A 562 10.39 -19.19 13.72
CA ASP A 562 10.26 -18.53 12.43
C ASP A 562 11.12 -19.17 11.34
N LEU A 563 10.64 -19.09 10.09
CA LEU A 563 11.29 -19.58 8.87
C LEU A 563 11.39 -18.45 7.83
N SER A 564 12.40 -18.48 6.97
CA SER A 564 12.59 -17.54 5.85
C SER A 564 13.48 -18.17 4.79
N SER A 565 13.50 -17.61 3.57
CA SER A 565 14.33 -18.10 2.47
C SER A 565 15.82 -18.31 2.83
N HIS A 566 16.35 -17.53 3.77
CA HIS A 566 17.79 -17.48 4.09
C HIS A 566 18.11 -17.88 5.54
N GLY A 567 17.12 -18.27 6.33
CA GLY A 567 17.35 -18.51 7.76
C GLY A 567 16.12 -18.97 8.51
N LEU A 568 16.35 -19.52 9.69
CA LEU A 568 15.28 -19.92 10.59
C LEU A 568 15.70 -19.74 12.05
N SER A 569 14.72 -19.71 12.95
CA SER A 569 14.98 -19.80 14.38
C SER A 569 14.15 -20.91 15.00
N PHE A 570 14.72 -21.62 15.97
CA PHE A 570 14.06 -22.72 16.65
C PHE A 570 14.42 -22.75 18.14
N VAL A 571 13.58 -23.40 18.94
CA VAL A 571 13.73 -23.54 20.38
C VAL A 571 13.98 -25.02 20.71
N THR A 572 15.04 -25.29 21.45
CA THR A 572 15.48 -26.66 21.80
C THR A 572 16.02 -26.69 23.24
N GLY A 573 15.94 -27.87 23.88
CA GLY A 573 16.70 -28.16 25.10
C GLY A 573 18.10 -28.70 24.75
N GLY A 574 18.95 -28.91 25.77
CA GLY A 574 20.19 -29.67 25.62
C GLY A 574 21.32 -28.99 24.83
N THR A 575 21.37 -27.66 24.77
CA THR A 575 22.31 -26.90 23.93
C THR A 575 23.73 -26.78 24.53
N GLY A 576 24.24 -27.80 25.22
CA GLY A 576 25.53 -27.76 25.92
C GLY A 576 26.64 -27.11 25.06
N GLN A 577 27.48 -26.26 25.68
CA GLN A 577 28.54 -25.43 25.08
C GLN A 577 28.45 -25.14 23.56
N LEU A 578 27.27 -24.78 23.03
CA LEU A 578 27.18 -24.11 21.73
C LEU A 578 27.73 -22.70 21.89
N LYS A 579 29.05 -22.59 22.03
CA LYS A 579 29.79 -21.37 21.83
C LYS A 579 30.29 -21.42 20.40
N ASP A 580 30.03 -20.35 19.66
CA ASP A 580 30.43 -20.14 18.27
C ASP A 580 29.57 -20.83 17.20
N VAL A 581 29.94 -20.44 15.98
CA VAL A 581 29.36 -20.74 14.68
C VAL A 581 29.46 -22.24 14.40
N VAL A 582 28.35 -22.98 14.58
CA VAL A 582 28.28 -24.42 14.34
C VAL A 582 27.44 -24.68 13.09
N GLU A 583 27.96 -25.47 12.15
CA GLU A 583 27.17 -26.04 11.07
C GLU A 583 26.18 -27.07 11.64
N VAL A 584 24.92 -26.97 11.26
CA VAL A 584 23.85 -27.86 11.71
C VAL A 584 23.17 -28.52 10.51
N ASN A 585 22.92 -29.82 10.63
CA ASN A 585 21.95 -30.49 9.76
C ASN A 585 20.57 -30.34 10.38
N LEU A 586 19.59 -29.96 9.59
CA LEU A 586 18.23 -29.69 10.03
C LEU A 586 17.27 -30.56 9.22
N GLU A 587 16.38 -31.27 9.92
CA GLU A 587 15.23 -31.96 9.35
C GLU A 587 13.95 -31.26 9.78
N ILE A 588 13.23 -30.71 8.80
CA ILE A 588 11.93 -30.08 9.02
C ILE A 588 10.85 -31.05 8.59
N ALA A 589 9.89 -31.34 9.48
CA ALA A 589 8.72 -32.13 9.14
C ALA A 589 7.77 -31.29 8.25
N SER A 590 7.70 -31.60 6.96
CA SER A 590 6.73 -30.98 6.04
C SER A 590 5.35 -31.62 6.19
N ALA A 591 4.29 -30.83 6.00
CA ALA A 591 2.92 -31.33 5.89
C ALA A 591 2.73 -32.31 4.71
N VAL A 592 3.66 -32.32 3.74
CA VAL A 592 3.68 -33.26 2.60
C VAL A 592 4.35 -34.60 2.95
N GLY A 593 4.55 -34.89 4.25
CA GLY A 593 4.93 -36.23 4.75
C GLY A 593 6.42 -36.57 4.68
N ASN A 594 7.29 -35.67 4.20
CA ASN A 594 8.73 -35.91 4.06
C ASN A 594 9.57 -34.92 4.88
N ARG A 595 10.75 -35.37 5.30
CA ARG A 595 11.75 -34.55 6.01
C ARG A 595 12.54 -33.74 5.00
N ILE A 596 12.61 -32.42 5.18
CA ILE A 596 13.45 -31.53 4.37
C ILE A 596 14.80 -31.42 5.05
N LYS A 597 15.87 -31.76 4.32
CA LYS A 597 17.23 -31.70 4.84
C LYS A 597 17.97 -30.47 4.36
N LEU A 598 18.51 -29.70 5.30
CA LEU A 598 19.31 -28.51 5.00
C LEU A 598 20.49 -28.37 5.94
N LYS A 599 21.50 -27.63 5.47
CA LYS A 599 22.67 -27.21 6.23
C LYS A 599 22.54 -25.74 6.58
N GLY A 600 22.87 -25.39 7.81
CA GLY A 600 22.87 -24.01 8.23
C GLY A 600 23.90 -23.72 9.29
N ARG A 601 24.12 -22.44 9.53
CA ARG A 601 25.14 -21.93 10.44
C ARG A 601 24.51 -21.16 11.59
N VAL A 602 24.82 -21.56 12.82
CA VAL A 602 24.32 -20.89 14.02
C VAL A 602 24.92 -19.49 14.13
N ILE A 603 24.06 -18.47 14.26
CA ILE A 603 24.46 -17.05 14.40
C ILE A 603 24.21 -16.47 15.78
N ASN A 604 23.31 -17.08 16.55
CA ASN A 604 22.89 -16.53 17.84
C ASN A 604 22.21 -17.62 18.68
N VAL A 605 22.55 -17.66 19.96
CA VAL A 605 21.91 -18.54 20.95
C VAL A 605 21.45 -17.65 22.11
N ARG A 606 20.15 -17.67 22.42
CA ARG A 606 19.58 -16.87 23.52
C ARG A 606 18.77 -17.76 24.46
N PRO A 607 18.95 -17.63 25.78
CA PRO A 607 18.11 -18.33 26.74
C PRO A 607 16.65 -17.87 26.64
N VAL A 608 15.72 -18.82 26.71
CA VAL A 608 14.29 -18.53 26.76
C VAL A 608 13.92 -18.29 28.22
N ARG A 609 13.47 -17.07 28.54
CA ARG A 609 13.19 -16.63 29.92
C ARG A 609 12.21 -17.57 30.61
N GLY A 610 12.63 -18.14 31.75
CA GLY A 610 11.80 -19.05 32.55
C GLY A 610 11.77 -20.51 32.07
N SER A 611 12.72 -20.94 31.22
CA SER A 611 12.87 -22.33 30.81
C SER A 611 14.33 -22.73 30.62
N ASP A 612 14.63 -24.02 30.70
CA ASP A 612 15.96 -24.59 30.40
C ASP A 612 16.23 -24.72 28.89
N LYS A 613 15.41 -24.06 28.06
CA LYS A 613 15.51 -24.08 26.59
C LYS A 613 16.24 -22.86 26.08
N ASN A 614 16.91 -23.04 24.95
CA ASN A 614 17.55 -21.96 24.22
C ASN A 614 16.90 -21.77 22.85
N ARG A 615 16.80 -20.51 22.43
CA ARG A 615 16.43 -20.11 21.07
C ARG A 615 17.70 -19.98 20.24
N ILE A 616 17.77 -20.77 19.17
CA ILE A 616 18.88 -20.79 18.23
C ILE A 616 18.43 -20.09 16.95
N GLY A 617 19.22 -19.13 16.48
CA GLY A 617 19.08 -18.53 15.14
C GLY A 617 20.11 -19.12 14.19
N VAL A 618 19.65 -19.53 13.00
CA VAL A 618 20.45 -20.19 11.98
C VAL A 618 20.29 -19.48 10.63
N ILE A 619 21.41 -19.29 9.92
CA ILE A 619 21.42 -18.90 8.50
C ILE A 619 21.48 -20.19 7.68
N ILE A 620 20.66 -20.31 6.64
CA ILE A 620 20.69 -21.46 5.73
C ILE A 620 21.87 -21.29 4.78
N GLU A 621 22.72 -22.30 4.67
CA GLU A 621 23.87 -22.31 3.76
C GLU A 621 23.62 -23.15 2.51
N GLY A 622 22.70 -24.12 2.59
CA GLY A 622 22.28 -24.90 1.44
C GLY A 622 21.31 -26.01 1.80
N PHE A 623 20.71 -26.61 0.78
CA PHE A 623 19.84 -27.79 0.90
C PHE A 623 20.63 -29.04 0.46
N GLU A 624 20.25 -30.22 0.97
CA GLU A 624 20.90 -31.48 0.55
C GLU A 624 20.65 -31.79 -0.93
N THR A 625 19.43 -31.50 -1.39
CA THR A 625 19.02 -31.65 -2.80
C THR A 625 18.23 -30.43 -3.28
N GLU A 626 18.13 -30.28 -4.60
CA GLU A 626 17.28 -29.24 -5.22
C GLU A 626 15.79 -29.47 -4.92
N ASP A 627 15.39 -30.73 -4.77
CA ASP A 627 14.03 -31.12 -4.36
C ASP A 627 13.75 -30.73 -2.89
N ASP A 628 14.72 -30.84 -1.98
CA ASP A 628 14.61 -30.31 -0.62
C ASP A 628 14.40 -28.79 -0.63
N ALA A 629 15.14 -28.05 -1.48
CA ALA A 629 14.95 -26.62 -1.65
C ALA A 629 13.53 -26.31 -2.15
N ASN A 630 13.08 -26.99 -3.20
CA ASN A 630 11.74 -26.78 -3.76
C ASN A 630 10.64 -27.07 -2.74
N ARG A 631 10.76 -28.15 -1.97
CA ARG A 631 9.81 -28.47 -0.89
C ARG A 631 9.82 -27.43 0.23
N TYR A 632 10.99 -26.90 0.58
CA TYR A 632 11.10 -25.83 1.58
C TYR A 632 10.38 -24.57 1.13
N PHE A 633 10.61 -24.12 -0.10
CA PHE A 633 9.95 -22.93 -0.65
C PHE A 633 8.45 -23.15 -0.87
N TYR A 634 8.04 -24.34 -1.33
CA TYR A 634 6.62 -24.69 -1.40
C TYR A 634 5.98 -24.58 -0.02
N TYR A 635 6.61 -25.15 1.01
CA TYR A 635 6.10 -25.12 2.38
C TYR A 635 6.00 -23.69 2.95
N LEU A 636 7.04 -22.88 2.74
CA LEU A 636 7.09 -21.49 3.19
C LEU A 636 5.96 -20.63 2.57
N HIS A 637 5.56 -20.98 1.35
CA HIS A 637 4.59 -20.23 0.54
C HIS A 637 3.31 -21.02 0.26
N GLN A 638 2.89 -21.92 1.15
CA GLN A 638 1.61 -22.61 0.98
C GLN A 638 0.43 -21.64 1.12
N PRO A 639 -0.68 -21.86 0.39
CA PRO A 639 -1.87 -21.03 0.45
C PRO A 639 -2.37 -20.72 1.86
N GLU A 640 -2.45 -21.73 2.73
CA GLU A 640 -2.91 -21.59 4.11
C GLU A 640 -2.02 -20.63 4.89
N GLU A 641 -0.70 -20.73 4.68
CA GLU A 641 0.31 -19.92 5.36
C GLU A 641 0.35 -18.49 4.83
N LEU A 642 0.26 -18.33 3.51
CA LEU A 642 0.19 -17.02 2.86
C LEU A 642 -1.05 -16.23 3.27
N LEU A 643 -2.16 -16.91 3.53
CA LEU A 643 -3.43 -16.30 3.92
C LEU A 643 -3.59 -16.10 5.44
N ARG A 644 -2.73 -16.67 6.30
CA ARG A 644 -2.81 -16.48 7.77
C ARG A 644 -2.77 -15.03 8.23
N HIS A 645 -2.16 -14.17 7.42
CA HIS A 645 -2.00 -12.76 7.73
C HIS A 645 -3.20 -11.91 7.29
N GLU A 646 -4.03 -12.44 6.37
CA GLU A 646 -5.24 -11.78 5.92
C GLU A 646 -6.42 -12.16 6.84
N PRO A 647 -7.12 -11.20 7.45
CA PRO A 647 -8.40 -11.48 8.06
C PRO A 647 -9.38 -11.91 6.98
N VAL A 648 -9.68 -13.21 6.94
CA VAL A 648 -10.66 -13.80 6.02
C VAL A 648 -11.99 -13.05 6.19
N PRO A 649 -12.58 -12.50 5.11
CA PRO A 649 -13.77 -11.65 5.16
C PRO A 649 -14.98 -12.28 5.88
N ASP A 650 -15.03 -13.62 5.92
CA ASP A 650 -16.18 -14.40 6.41
C ASP A 650 -16.05 -14.90 7.86
N GLN A 651 -15.00 -14.53 8.61
CA GLN A 651 -14.82 -14.95 10.01
C GLN A 651 -14.82 -13.80 11.04
N ALA A 652 -15.33 -12.62 10.70
CA ALA A 652 -15.48 -11.49 11.64
C ALA A 652 -16.83 -10.80 11.53
#